data_AF-A0A3A4RNP0-F1
#
_entry.id   AF-A0A3A4RNP0-F1
#
_cell.length_a   1.000
_cell.length_b   1.000
_cell.length_c   1.000
_cell.angle_alpha   90.00
_cell.angle_beta   90.00
_cell.angle_gamma   90.00
#
_symmetry.space_group_name_H-M   'P 1'
#
loop_
_entity.id
_entity.type
_entity.pdbx_description
1 polymer ?
#
loop_
_entity_poly.entity_id
_entity_poly.type
_entity_poly.pdbx_seq_one_letter_code
_entity_poly.pdbx_strand_id
1 'polypeptide(L)'
;MRHGRFDLIVQRIRFKHEIGKQQGISSQPRQMKSLKDVMKQFHPFPRIPHLKTEKPIDIIIPVYNGFEFLSELFSRLLSEQTVPVRLIVVDDCSPDNRCAGYISGLASSRPDILFIRNKTNQGFVKSVNMAVQHARNHFVILNTDVLPPKNWLERLMVPIFHGDKIASTTPFTNSGVICSFPDFLQDNELYEGLSVDELDTYFQSVHSETIRFEIPTGVGFCMGINKDAVDRIGMFDDVLFGKGYGEENDWCMRAHEAGFKNIMVSDLFVYHRHGGSFSGKEKQRLQDENLKKMYIKHPGYSAKVQEFIAEDPGKSIRDFIILWISATRKKVALIIDHTLGGGANQYREKIIAERLHDNQCVLLLSYDIIAGRGFELTFLGGGYSIGYDLGEAEDIRLLYDYIKIHEIIVNELATFEKPLQILALVQEIKERYNARLTVPIHDYFSICPSLFLLNDSLVYCDVPGGEECLRCIHTNKAEFIPIRYTDIEKWREKWGSFLTITDEITCFSNSSKQIVLKAYPYIDQARFFVKPHMVDDMEKIPHTNRNDGVLNLGILGVLTTHKGSGVVRKILDIIDRENLPVKIILIGESQEKIQSRHLIVTGAYKRSELPEIVMNAGIDMFFVPSICPETFSFTTEEIIGMGLPVAVFNLGAPAEKISYYPKGLVIDGFDPSHAIKSIMKFWKNESP
;
A
#
# COMPACT_ATOMS: atom_id res chain seq x y z
N MET A 1 -13.61 -1.34 -37.34
CA MET A 1 -14.74 -1.81 -36.49
C MET A 1 -14.36 -2.64 -35.25
N ARG A 2 -13.06 -2.92 -34.98
CA ARG A 2 -12.63 -3.79 -33.86
C ARG A 2 -12.18 -3.07 -32.58
N HIS A 3 -11.84 -1.77 -32.62
CA HIS A 3 -11.44 -0.97 -31.45
C HIS A 3 -12.64 -0.34 -30.70
N GLY A 4 -13.68 0.11 -31.42
CA GLY A 4 -14.82 0.80 -30.79
C GLY A 4 -15.72 -0.04 -29.87
N ARG A 5 -15.57 -1.37 -29.81
CA ARG A 5 -16.32 -2.22 -28.85
C ARG A 5 -15.65 -2.30 -27.47
N PHE A 6 -14.33 -2.17 -27.40
CA PHE A 6 -13.59 -2.14 -26.12
C PHE A 6 -13.85 -0.80 -25.40
N ASP A 7 -13.82 0.31 -26.16
CA ASP A 7 -14.11 1.65 -25.65
C ASP A 7 -15.53 1.77 -25.05
N LEU A 8 -16.53 1.14 -25.67
CA LEU A 8 -17.92 1.12 -25.20
C LEU A 8 -18.09 0.33 -23.88
N ILE A 9 -17.24 -0.66 -23.61
CA ILE A 9 -17.27 -1.48 -22.40
C ILE A 9 -16.50 -0.78 -21.28
N VAL A 10 -15.33 -0.20 -21.56
CA VAL A 10 -14.61 0.68 -20.63
C VAL A 10 -15.48 1.86 -20.22
N GLN A 11 -16.27 2.44 -21.14
CA GLN A 11 -17.27 3.47 -20.81
C GLN A 11 -18.38 2.97 -19.89
N ARG A 12 -18.88 1.74 -20.09
CA ARG A 12 -19.91 1.12 -19.22
C ARG A 12 -19.37 0.77 -17.83
N ILE A 13 -18.10 0.39 -17.72
CA ILE A 13 -17.44 0.13 -16.43
C ILE A 13 -17.07 1.45 -15.72
N ARG A 14 -16.63 2.47 -16.46
CA ARG A 14 -16.42 3.85 -15.94
C ARG A 14 -17.69 4.44 -15.34
N PHE A 15 -18.86 4.19 -15.95
CA PHE A 15 -20.15 4.61 -15.41
C PHE A 15 -20.40 4.05 -13.99
N LYS A 16 -20.00 2.79 -13.71
CA LYS A 16 -20.05 2.22 -12.35
C LYS A 16 -18.97 2.79 -11.42
N HIS A 17 -17.78 3.07 -11.93
CA HIS A 17 -16.64 3.57 -11.14
C HIS A 17 -16.82 5.04 -10.71
N GLU A 18 -17.45 5.88 -11.53
CA GLU A 18 -17.76 7.27 -11.18
C GLU A 18 -18.81 7.39 -10.07
N ILE A 19 -19.74 6.43 -10.00
CA ILE A 19 -20.75 6.35 -8.92
C ILE A 19 -20.09 5.91 -7.59
N GLY A 20 -19.09 5.03 -7.64
CA GLY A 20 -18.34 4.57 -6.46
C GLY A 20 -17.41 5.62 -5.82
N LYS A 21 -17.01 6.67 -6.56
CA LYS A 21 -16.11 7.73 -6.06
C LYS A 21 -16.77 8.74 -5.12
N GLN A 22 -18.09 8.70 -4.93
CA GLN A 22 -18.79 9.62 -4.02
C GLN A 22 -18.61 9.31 -2.51
N GLN A 23 -17.81 8.29 -2.14
CA GLN A 23 -17.46 7.98 -0.75
C GLN A 23 -16.01 8.32 -0.37
N GLY A 24 -15.49 9.44 -0.87
CA GLY A 24 -14.51 10.24 -0.15
C GLY A 24 -13.15 9.58 0.13
N ILE A 25 -12.36 9.33 -0.91
CA ILE A 25 -10.89 9.46 -0.84
C ILE A 25 -10.45 10.19 -2.12
N SER A 26 -9.95 11.41 -1.96
CA SER A 26 -9.28 12.16 -3.02
C SER A 26 -8.02 11.39 -3.44
N SER A 27 -8.07 10.68 -4.56
CA SER A 27 -6.88 10.08 -5.18
C SER A 27 -6.32 11.05 -6.22
N GLN A 28 -5.48 11.99 -5.79
CA GLN A 28 -4.46 12.48 -6.72
C GLN A 28 -3.65 11.26 -7.17
N PRO A 29 -3.33 11.09 -8.47
CA PRO A 29 -2.51 9.98 -8.91
C PRO A 29 -1.15 10.10 -8.24
N ARG A 30 -0.87 9.26 -7.24
CA ARG A 30 0.50 9.03 -6.77
C ARG A 30 1.27 8.51 -7.98
N GLN A 31 2.32 9.22 -8.38
CA GLN A 31 3.24 8.72 -9.38
C GLN A 31 3.98 7.51 -8.78
N MET A 32 3.46 6.32 -9.03
CA MET A 32 4.05 5.07 -8.58
C MET A 32 5.35 4.83 -9.35
N LYS A 33 6.37 4.29 -8.67
CA LYS A 33 7.63 3.92 -9.32
C LYS A 33 7.53 2.47 -9.79
N SER A 34 8.18 2.14 -10.90
CA SER A 34 8.28 0.75 -11.35
C SER A 34 9.00 -0.09 -10.31
N LEU A 35 8.41 -1.22 -9.91
CA LEU A 35 9.07 -2.18 -9.01
C LEU A 35 10.43 -2.59 -9.56
N LYS A 36 10.52 -2.84 -10.86
CA LYS A 36 11.76 -3.23 -11.54
C LYS A 36 12.86 -2.19 -11.40
N ASP A 37 12.53 -0.90 -11.49
CA ASP A 37 13.51 0.18 -11.35
C ASP A 37 13.91 0.42 -9.90
N VAL A 38 13.02 0.16 -8.95
CA VAL A 38 13.36 0.14 -7.53
C VAL A 38 14.32 -1.01 -7.23
N MET A 39 14.03 -2.22 -7.69
CA MET A 39 14.84 -3.41 -7.41
C MET A 39 16.23 -3.37 -8.03
N LYS A 40 16.46 -2.60 -9.10
CA LYS A 40 17.81 -2.33 -9.64
C LYS A 40 18.71 -1.57 -8.66
N GLN A 41 18.16 -0.91 -7.65
CA GLN A 41 18.92 -0.17 -6.63
C GLN A 41 19.45 -1.08 -5.51
N PHE A 42 19.06 -2.37 -5.49
CA PHE A 42 19.32 -3.28 -4.37
C PHE A 42 20.03 -4.57 -4.78
N HIS A 43 20.87 -5.07 -3.88
CA HIS A 43 21.40 -6.42 -3.86
C HIS A 43 20.66 -7.23 -2.79
N PRO A 44 20.44 -8.54 -3.03
CA PRO A 44 19.80 -9.40 -2.03
C PRO A 44 20.67 -9.64 -0.79
N PHE A 45 21.96 -9.29 -0.85
CA PHE A 45 22.91 -9.45 0.24
C PHE A 45 23.67 -8.14 0.51
N PRO A 46 23.99 -7.84 1.78
CA PRO A 46 24.83 -6.71 2.15
C PRO A 46 26.16 -6.69 1.42
N ARG A 47 26.60 -5.52 0.98
CA ARG A 47 27.92 -5.28 0.40
C ARG A 47 28.56 -4.06 1.02
N ILE A 48 29.82 -4.22 1.40
CA ILE A 48 30.63 -3.14 1.93
C ILE A 48 31.73 -2.86 0.91
N PRO A 49 31.84 -1.62 0.40
CA PRO A 49 32.93 -1.27 -0.50
C PRO A 49 34.25 -1.27 0.27
N HIS A 50 35.31 -1.77 -0.38
CA HIS A 50 36.65 -1.73 0.18
C HIS A 50 37.37 -0.45 -0.21
N LEU A 51 37.85 0.31 0.77
CA LEU A 51 38.66 1.50 0.53
C LEU A 51 40.13 1.19 0.83
N LYS A 52 40.98 1.18 -0.20
CA LYS A 52 42.43 1.01 -0.01
C LYS A 52 43.09 2.38 0.11
N THR A 53 43.54 2.73 1.32
CA THR A 53 44.35 3.93 1.56
C THR A 53 45.47 3.63 2.55
N GLU A 54 46.69 4.06 2.22
CA GLU A 54 47.85 4.01 3.13
C GLU A 54 47.87 5.20 4.10
N LYS A 55 47.21 6.30 3.73
CA LYS A 55 47.10 7.49 4.57
C LYS A 55 45.88 7.38 5.48
N PRO A 56 45.99 7.77 6.76
CA PRO A 56 44.87 7.71 7.68
C PRO A 56 43.79 8.72 7.33
N ILE A 57 42.53 8.34 7.51
CA ILE A 57 41.41 9.27 7.48
C ILE A 57 41.34 9.95 8.85
N ASP A 58 41.35 11.28 8.86
CA ASP A 58 41.23 12.04 10.11
C ASP A 58 39.75 12.08 10.54
N ILE A 59 39.45 11.87 11.82
CA ILE A 59 38.10 12.06 12.39
C ILE A 59 38.18 13.18 13.40
N ILE A 60 37.51 14.28 13.08
CA ILE A 60 37.43 15.50 13.89
C ILE A 60 36.21 15.40 14.79
N ILE A 61 36.45 15.45 16.10
CA ILE A 61 35.42 15.30 17.14
C ILE A 61 35.43 16.54 18.03
N PRO A 62 34.57 17.54 17.76
CA PRO A 62 34.36 18.66 18.67
C PRO A 62 33.53 18.18 19.88
N VAL A 63 34.01 18.48 21.09
CA VAL A 63 33.40 18.04 22.35
C VAL A 63 33.02 19.26 23.19
N TYR A 64 31.77 19.32 23.62
CA TYR A 64 31.30 20.28 24.62
C TYR A 64 30.25 19.61 25.51
N ASN A 65 30.66 19.16 26.70
CA ASN A 65 29.90 18.25 27.57
C ASN A 65 29.55 16.92 26.87
N GLY A 66 28.47 16.26 27.28
CA GLY A 66 28.03 14.99 26.68
C GLY A 66 28.85 13.78 27.11
N PHE A 67 29.43 13.78 28.32
CA PHE A 67 30.25 12.67 28.85
C PHE A 67 29.62 11.29 28.64
N GLU A 68 28.30 11.19 28.83
CA GLU A 68 27.53 9.95 28.71
C GLU A 68 27.58 9.33 27.30
N PHE A 69 27.90 10.10 26.25
CA PHE A 69 28.02 9.61 24.88
C PHE A 69 29.45 9.17 24.53
N LEU A 70 30.46 9.67 25.24
CA LEU A 70 31.87 9.49 24.87
C LEU A 70 32.29 8.02 24.92
N SER A 71 31.89 7.29 25.97
CA SER A 71 32.31 5.90 26.13
C SER A 71 31.89 5.04 24.94
N GLU A 72 30.64 5.17 24.51
CA GLU A 72 30.11 4.39 23.40
C GLU A 72 30.68 4.84 22.05
N LEU A 73 30.75 6.15 21.79
CA LEU A 73 31.34 6.67 20.57
C LEU A 73 32.79 6.20 20.41
N PHE A 74 33.64 6.41 21.41
CA PHE A 74 35.05 6.00 21.32
C PHE A 74 35.17 4.48 21.25
N SER A 75 34.31 3.69 21.90
CA SER A 75 34.34 2.23 21.71
C SER A 75 34.14 1.80 20.24
N ARG A 76 33.30 2.53 19.48
CA ARG A 76 33.06 2.29 18.05
C ARG A 76 34.19 2.80 17.15
N LEU A 77 34.77 3.95 17.48
CA LEU A 77 35.88 4.51 16.70
C LEU A 77 37.20 3.77 16.92
N LEU A 78 37.38 3.20 18.12
CA LEU A 78 38.60 2.49 18.52
C LEU A 78 38.54 0.99 18.27
N SER A 79 37.39 0.44 17.87
CA SER A 79 37.32 -0.93 17.38
C SER A 79 38.12 -1.09 16.09
N GLU A 80 38.40 -2.34 15.70
CA GLU A 80 39.11 -2.64 14.46
C GLU A 80 38.47 -1.95 13.25
N GLN A 81 39.23 -1.05 12.64
CA GLN A 81 38.86 -0.33 11.42
C GLN A 81 39.52 -1.00 10.22
N THR A 82 38.81 -1.04 9.10
CA THR A 82 39.29 -1.58 7.83
C THR A 82 40.27 -0.63 7.10
N VAL A 83 40.33 0.63 7.55
CA VAL A 83 41.24 1.66 7.04
C VAL A 83 42.01 2.30 8.19
N PRO A 84 43.23 2.86 7.96
CA PRO A 84 43.94 3.60 8.99
C PRO A 84 43.14 4.85 9.39
N VAL A 85 43.04 5.10 10.70
CA VAL A 85 42.26 6.22 11.27
C VAL A 85 43.12 7.02 12.23
N ARG A 86 42.92 8.33 12.27
CA ARG A 86 43.49 9.24 13.27
C ARG A 86 42.38 10.10 13.86
N LEU A 87 42.31 10.21 15.18
CA LEU A 87 41.32 11.04 15.86
C LEU A 87 41.92 12.40 16.20
N ILE A 88 41.19 13.48 15.92
CA ILE A 88 41.51 14.84 16.34
C ILE A 88 40.34 15.33 17.21
N VAL A 89 40.53 15.28 18.52
CA VAL A 89 39.47 15.58 19.50
C VAL A 89 39.71 16.95 20.09
N VAL A 90 38.74 17.84 19.96
CA VAL A 90 38.81 19.21 20.51
C VAL A 90 37.78 19.37 21.61
N ASP A 91 38.21 19.42 22.86
CA ASP A 91 37.36 19.81 23.99
C ASP A 91 37.23 21.33 24.04
N ASP A 92 36.03 21.84 23.75
CA ASP A 92 35.72 23.27 23.73
C ASP A 92 35.45 23.85 25.13
N CYS A 93 36.37 23.56 26.06
CA CYS A 93 36.26 23.96 27.46
C CYS A 93 34.99 23.39 28.14
N SER A 94 34.74 22.08 28.01
CA SER A 94 33.60 21.41 28.66
C SER A 94 33.57 21.71 30.16
N PRO A 95 32.46 22.24 30.69
CA PRO A 95 32.25 22.39 32.13
C PRO A 95 32.31 21.06 32.90
N ASP A 96 31.86 19.96 32.31
CA ASP A 96 32.01 18.63 32.88
C ASP A 96 33.47 18.15 32.75
N ASN A 97 34.22 18.21 33.85
CA ASN A 97 35.62 17.82 33.89
C ASN A 97 35.86 16.33 33.57
N ARG A 98 34.82 15.48 33.62
CA ARG A 98 34.92 14.07 33.22
C ARG A 98 35.25 13.94 31.72
N CYS A 99 34.74 14.83 30.87
CA CYS A 99 35.01 14.81 29.43
C CYS A 99 36.52 14.93 29.14
N ALA A 100 37.15 15.99 29.65
CA ALA A 100 38.57 16.25 29.42
C ALA A 100 39.45 15.13 30.01
N GLY A 101 39.13 14.66 31.22
CA GLY A 101 39.87 13.57 31.87
C GLY A 101 39.81 12.27 31.06
N TYR A 102 38.63 11.90 30.57
CA TYR A 102 38.42 10.71 29.76
C TYR A 102 39.18 10.76 28.44
N ILE A 103 39.05 11.87 27.69
CA ILE A 103 39.72 12.02 26.39
C ILE A 103 41.24 12.07 26.56
N SER A 104 41.74 12.79 27.58
CA SER A 104 43.18 12.84 27.88
C SER A 104 43.73 11.45 28.25
N GLY A 105 42.96 10.64 28.96
CA GLY A 105 43.32 9.26 29.29
C GLY A 105 43.47 8.41 28.02
N LEU A 106 42.49 8.48 27.11
CA LEU A 106 42.56 7.81 25.81
C LEU A 106 43.78 8.26 25.00
N ALA A 107 44.00 9.58 24.87
CA ALA A 107 45.10 10.14 24.08
C ALA A 107 46.48 9.77 24.64
N SER A 108 46.62 9.66 25.98
CA SER A 108 47.88 9.25 26.60
C SER A 108 48.26 7.80 26.28
N SER A 109 47.28 6.96 25.97
CA SER A 109 47.50 5.55 25.64
C SER A 109 47.62 5.28 24.13
N ARG A 110 47.31 6.26 23.28
CA ARG A 110 47.18 6.06 21.83
C ARG A 110 47.76 7.21 21.00
N PRO A 111 48.84 7.00 20.23
CA PRO A 111 49.50 8.07 19.46
C PRO A 111 48.69 8.55 18.24
N ASP A 112 47.69 7.79 17.81
CA ASP A 112 46.74 8.14 16.75
C ASP A 112 45.57 9.00 17.25
N ILE A 113 45.61 9.48 18.51
CA ILE A 113 44.68 10.49 19.04
C ILE A 113 45.43 11.78 19.34
N LEU A 114 45.04 12.87 18.66
CA LEU A 114 45.43 14.22 19.01
C LEU A 114 44.32 14.85 19.87
N PHE A 115 44.63 15.14 21.13
CA PHE A 115 43.72 15.86 22.02
C PHE A 115 44.12 17.34 22.15
N ILE A 116 43.15 18.23 21.92
CA ILE A 116 43.29 19.68 22.08
C ILE A 116 42.18 20.16 23.02
N ARG A 117 42.52 21.03 23.98
CA ARG A 117 41.55 21.64 24.89
C ARG A 117 41.58 23.15 24.76
N ASN A 118 40.45 23.75 24.40
CA ASN A 118 40.30 25.20 24.36
C ASN A 118 40.28 25.78 25.77
N LYS A 119 40.84 26.98 25.92
CA LYS A 119 40.87 27.72 27.20
C LYS A 119 39.52 28.34 27.57
N THR A 120 38.67 28.58 26.57
CA THR A 120 37.33 29.15 26.70
C THR A 120 36.42 28.51 25.66
N ASN A 121 35.10 28.50 25.88
CA ASN A 121 34.12 28.03 24.89
C ASN A 121 34.14 28.95 23.65
N GLN A 122 34.68 28.42 22.55
CA GLN A 122 34.79 29.08 21.24
C GLN A 122 33.60 28.78 20.32
N GLY A 123 32.78 27.78 20.65
CA GLY A 123 31.71 27.26 19.82
C GLY A 123 32.17 26.18 18.84
N PHE A 124 31.18 25.55 18.20
CA PHE A 124 31.38 24.43 17.28
C PHE A 124 32.29 24.82 16.10
N VAL A 125 31.96 25.91 15.40
CA VAL A 125 32.63 26.34 14.17
C VAL A 125 34.13 26.55 14.38
N LYS A 126 34.50 27.30 15.43
CA LYS A 126 35.91 27.58 15.75
C LYS A 126 36.67 26.35 16.22
N SER A 127 36.02 25.46 16.96
CA SER A 127 36.62 24.21 17.42
C SER A 127 36.93 23.27 16.25
N VAL A 128 35.99 23.16 15.29
CA VAL A 128 36.22 22.42 14.04
C VAL A 128 37.33 23.08 13.22
N ASN A 129 37.28 24.39 12.98
CA ASN A 129 38.31 25.10 12.22
C ASN A 129 39.72 24.92 12.82
N MET A 130 39.82 24.90 14.16
CA MET A 130 41.08 24.60 14.85
C MET A 130 41.55 23.16 14.58
N ALA A 131 40.65 22.18 14.69
CA ALA A 131 40.99 20.78 14.39
C ALA A 131 41.45 20.59 12.93
N VAL A 132 40.81 21.29 11.99
CA VAL A 132 41.13 21.21 10.56
C VAL A 132 42.55 21.68 10.26
N GLN A 133 43.12 22.60 11.04
CA GLN A 133 44.53 23.01 10.90
C GLN A 133 45.51 21.86 11.18
N HIS A 134 45.08 20.83 11.91
CA HIS A 134 45.86 19.63 12.22
C HIS A 134 45.53 18.42 11.33
N ALA A 135 44.45 18.51 10.54
CA ALA A 135 44.05 17.50 9.57
C ALA A 135 44.99 17.55 8.36
N ARG A 136 45.48 16.37 7.96
CA ARG A 136 46.45 16.23 6.85
C ARG A 136 45.86 15.50 5.65
N ASN A 137 44.76 14.78 5.86
CA ASN A 137 44.10 13.96 4.85
C ASN A 137 42.63 14.35 4.76
N HIS A 138 41.89 13.71 3.84
CA HIS A 138 40.43 13.76 3.89
C HIS A 138 39.93 13.31 5.26
N PHE A 139 38.85 13.94 5.72
CA PHE A 139 38.46 13.83 7.12
C PHE A 139 36.95 13.74 7.28
N VAL A 140 36.50 13.31 8.46
CA VAL A 140 35.10 13.31 8.86
C VAL A 140 34.92 14.27 10.03
N ILE A 141 33.87 15.09 9.98
CA ILE A 141 33.36 15.77 11.19
C ILE A 141 32.33 14.84 11.81
N LEU A 142 32.52 14.51 13.10
CA LEU A 142 31.66 13.59 13.83
C LEU A 142 31.31 14.14 15.21
N ASN A 143 30.03 14.38 15.45
CA ASN A 143 29.53 14.84 16.74
C ASN A 143 29.62 13.74 17.81
N THR A 144 29.64 14.16 19.08
CA THR A 144 29.79 13.25 20.22
C THR A 144 28.58 12.35 20.46
N ASP A 145 27.40 12.77 20.04
CA ASP A 145 26.10 12.10 20.25
C ASP A 145 25.66 11.27 19.03
N VAL A 146 26.64 10.83 18.24
CA VAL A 146 26.44 10.01 17.04
C VAL A 146 26.86 8.58 17.31
N LEU A 147 26.10 7.63 16.78
CA LEU A 147 26.43 6.23 16.82
C LEU A 147 26.54 5.68 15.40
N PRO A 148 27.75 5.60 14.83
CA PRO A 148 27.95 4.98 13.52
C PRO A 148 27.89 3.45 13.61
N PRO A 149 27.35 2.77 12.59
CA PRO A 149 27.36 1.31 12.50
C PRO A 149 28.77 0.81 12.16
N LYS A 150 28.97 -0.52 12.19
CA LYS A 150 30.21 -1.13 11.69
C LYS A 150 30.48 -0.76 10.22
N ASN A 151 31.77 -0.65 9.86
CA ASN A 151 32.23 -0.38 8.49
C ASN A 151 31.61 0.88 7.83
N TRP A 152 31.23 1.86 8.64
CA TRP A 152 30.63 3.12 8.17
C TRP A 152 31.62 4.00 7.41
N LEU A 153 32.88 4.04 7.85
CA LEU A 153 33.85 5.03 7.39
C LEU A 153 34.19 4.87 5.90
N GLU A 154 34.37 3.63 5.44
CA GLU A 154 34.64 3.36 4.03
C GLU A 154 33.48 3.81 3.14
N ARG A 155 32.24 3.44 3.50
CA ARG A 155 31.03 3.84 2.77
C ARG A 155 30.87 5.34 2.68
N LEU A 156 31.13 6.05 3.78
CA LEU A 156 31.06 7.51 3.80
C LEU A 156 32.15 8.15 2.93
N MET A 157 33.36 7.59 2.90
CA MET A 157 34.54 8.25 2.30
C MET A 157 34.85 7.81 0.86
N VAL A 158 34.40 6.63 0.41
CA VAL A 158 34.60 6.13 -0.96
C VAL A 158 34.21 7.15 -2.04
N PRO A 159 33.08 7.89 -1.94
CA PRO A 159 32.75 8.91 -2.92
C PRO A 159 33.76 10.08 -2.99
N ILE A 160 34.42 10.41 -1.87
CA ILE A 160 35.44 11.48 -1.84
C ILE A 160 36.73 11.01 -2.49
N PHE A 161 37.14 9.76 -2.22
CA PHE A 161 38.38 9.20 -2.79
C PHE A 161 38.28 8.87 -4.29
N HIS A 162 37.11 8.44 -4.76
CA HIS A 162 36.94 7.94 -6.13
C HIS A 162 36.03 8.81 -7.01
N GLY A 163 35.30 9.76 -6.43
CA GLY A 163 34.37 10.62 -7.16
C GLY A 163 35.02 11.91 -7.68
N ASP A 164 34.56 12.37 -8.84
CA ASP A 164 35.01 13.64 -9.41
C ASP A 164 34.43 14.83 -8.62
N LYS A 165 35.31 15.64 -8.05
CA LYS A 165 34.99 16.87 -7.30
C LYS A 165 33.90 16.69 -6.24
N ILE A 166 33.93 15.60 -5.47
CA ILE A 166 33.05 15.48 -4.30
C ILE A 166 33.65 16.28 -3.15
N ALA A 167 32.94 17.31 -2.67
CA ALA A 167 33.34 18.12 -1.52
C ALA A 167 32.96 17.43 -0.21
N SER A 168 31.73 16.90 -0.12
CA SER A 168 31.28 16.22 1.09
C SER A 168 30.34 15.07 0.84
N THR A 169 30.25 14.22 1.86
CA THR A 169 29.31 13.12 1.95
C THR A 169 28.53 13.17 3.25
N THR A 170 27.26 12.76 3.21
CA THR A 170 26.36 12.67 4.38
C THR A 170 25.55 11.37 4.30
N PRO A 171 25.40 10.60 5.39
CA PRO A 171 24.61 9.37 5.37
C PRO A 171 23.12 9.63 5.57
N PHE A 172 22.29 8.61 5.35
CA PHE A 172 20.95 8.59 5.94
C PHE A 172 21.05 8.61 7.47
N THR A 173 20.05 9.17 8.13
CA THR A 173 19.99 9.24 9.59
C THR A 173 18.56 9.33 10.08
N ASN A 174 18.33 9.11 11.38
CA ASN A 174 17.01 9.30 11.99
C ASN A 174 16.61 10.78 12.09
N SER A 175 17.57 11.70 12.13
CA SER A 175 17.28 13.13 12.23
C SER A 175 18.33 13.95 11.47
N GLY A 176 18.01 14.20 10.20
CA GLY A 176 18.88 14.90 9.26
C GLY A 176 18.12 15.77 8.26
N VAL A 177 16.86 16.10 8.56
CA VAL A 177 15.92 16.81 7.69
C VAL A 177 15.83 16.14 6.31
N ILE A 178 16.64 16.58 5.33
CA ILE A 178 16.71 16.05 3.97
C ILE A 178 17.40 14.66 3.88
N CYS A 179 18.03 14.20 4.95
CA CYS A 179 18.65 12.88 5.03
C CYS A 179 17.89 11.90 5.95
N SER A 180 16.66 12.25 6.34
CA SER A 180 15.92 11.52 7.37
C SER A 180 15.32 10.20 6.88
N PHE A 181 15.34 9.20 7.75
CA PHE A 181 14.69 7.90 7.60
C PHE A 181 14.04 7.48 8.93
N PRO A 182 12.86 6.83 8.92
CA PRO A 182 12.04 6.51 7.74
C PRO A 182 11.29 7.72 7.16
N ASP A 183 10.83 8.65 8.00
CA ASP A 183 10.02 9.77 7.56
C ASP A 183 10.90 10.96 7.16
N PHE A 184 10.72 11.40 5.92
CA PHE A 184 11.45 12.52 5.33
C PHE A 184 11.10 13.83 6.04
N LEU A 185 12.10 14.70 6.27
CA LEU A 185 11.97 15.98 6.97
C LEU A 185 11.50 15.90 8.43
N GLN A 186 11.60 14.72 9.07
CA GLN A 186 11.20 14.51 10.45
C GLN A 186 12.35 13.96 11.30
N ASP A 187 12.26 14.17 12.60
CA ASP A 187 13.06 13.46 13.58
C ASP A 187 12.39 12.12 13.86
N ASN A 188 13.17 11.05 13.74
CA ASN A 188 12.68 9.69 13.84
C ASN A 188 13.32 8.95 15.02
N GLU A 189 12.60 7.96 15.52
CA GLU A 189 13.17 6.87 16.31
C GLU A 189 13.80 5.82 15.39
N LEU A 190 14.58 4.89 15.95
CA LEU A 190 15.06 3.74 15.19
C LEU A 190 13.86 2.87 14.75
N TYR A 191 13.74 2.66 13.45
CA TYR A 191 12.58 2.01 12.85
C TYR A 191 12.37 0.58 13.40
N GLU A 192 11.14 0.26 13.79
CA GLU A 192 10.75 -1.05 14.35
C GLU A 192 11.60 -1.51 15.56
N GLY A 193 12.20 -0.55 16.28
CA GLY A 193 13.04 -0.81 17.47
C GLY A 193 14.36 -1.52 17.16
N LEU A 194 14.81 -1.51 15.91
CA LEU A 194 16.09 -2.08 15.50
C LEU A 194 17.26 -1.33 16.14
N SER A 195 18.36 -2.03 16.41
CA SER A 195 19.64 -1.37 16.68
C SER A 195 20.19 -0.71 15.41
N VAL A 196 21.12 0.24 15.55
CA VAL A 196 21.75 0.91 14.41
C VAL A 196 22.46 -0.07 13.46
N ASP A 197 23.11 -1.11 14.01
CA ASP A 197 23.83 -2.12 13.21
C ASP A 197 22.86 -3.01 12.42
N GLU A 198 21.72 -3.37 13.01
CA GLU A 198 20.67 -4.16 12.32
C GLU A 198 19.97 -3.35 11.23
N LEU A 199 19.65 -2.09 11.50
CA LEU A 199 19.01 -1.20 10.53
C LEU A 199 19.94 -0.93 9.34
N ASP A 200 21.21 -0.61 9.61
CA ASP A 200 22.20 -0.33 8.57
C ASP A 200 22.49 -1.53 7.66
N THR A 201 22.27 -2.77 8.13
CA THR A 201 22.40 -3.97 7.28
C THR A 201 21.51 -3.92 6.03
N TYR A 202 20.34 -3.27 6.11
CA TYR A 202 19.45 -3.06 4.95
C TYR A 202 20.00 -2.01 3.98
N PHE A 203 20.68 -0.97 4.49
CA PHE A 203 21.32 0.05 3.66
C PHE A 203 22.56 -0.50 2.94
N GLN A 204 23.30 -1.42 3.56
CA GLN A 204 24.43 -2.12 2.90
C GLN A 204 24.03 -2.89 1.63
N SER A 205 22.74 -3.15 1.43
CA SER A 205 22.24 -3.79 0.21
C SER A 205 22.03 -2.80 -0.94
N VAL A 206 22.20 -1.50 -0.77
CA VAL A 206 22.00 -0.50 -1.83
C VAL A 206 23.21 -0.44 -2.78
N HIS A 207 22.97 -0.30 -4.09
CA HIS A 207 24.01 -0.14 -5.12
C HIS A 207 24.63 1.27 -5.07
N SER A 208 25.44 1.58 -4.05
CA SER A 208 26.03 2.92 -3.84
C SER A 208 27.07 3.36 -4.87
N GLU A 209 27.58 2.44 -5.69
CA GLU A 209 28.48 2.75 -6.81
C GLU A 209 27.78 3.58 -7.89
N THR A 210 26.48 3.38 -8.08
CA THR A 210 25.68 4.05 -9.12
C THR A 210 24.59 4.96 -8.55
N ILE A 211 24.15 4.72 -7.32
CA ILE A 211 23.07 5.48 -6.68
C ILE A 211 23.64 6.42 -5.63
N ARG A 212 23.73 7.70 -5.99
CA ARG A 212 24.18 8.79 -5.12
C ARG A 212 23.30 10.00 -5.35
N PHE A 213 22.96 10.72 -4.29
CA PHE A 213 22.09 11.88 -4.40
C PHE A 213 22.90 13.15 -4.23
N GLU A 214 22.93 14.02 -5.24
CA GLU A 214 23.49 15.35 -5.05
C GLU A 214 22.56 16.14 -4.12
N ILE A 215 23.10 16.66 -3.03
CA ILE A 215 22.37 17.40 -2.01
C ILE A 215 22.80 18.87 -2.00
N PRO A 216 21.89 19.80 -1.71
CA PRO A 216 22.22 21.23 -1.63
C PRO A 216 23.15 21.55 -0.44
N THR A 217 23.14 20.69 0.59
CA THR A 217 23.97 20.84 1.79
C THR A 217 24.20 19.47 2.43
N GLY A 218 25.39 19.25 2.98
CA GLY A 218 25.62 18.17 3.94
C GLY A 218 25.04 18.51 5.31
N VAL A 219 25.03 17.53 6.21
CA VAL A 219 24.57 17.67 7.60
C VAL A 219 25.72 17.39 8.56
N GLY A 220 26.09 18.38 9.37
CA GLY A 220 27.35 18.41 10.13
C GLY A 220 27.50 17.42 11.30
N PHE A 221 26.51 16.56 11.58
CA PHE A 221 26.62 15.55 12.65
C PHE A 221 27.59 14.42 12.29
N CYS A 222 27.61 14.02 11.01
CA CYS A 222 28.47 13.00 10.44
C CYS A 222 28.69 13.34 8.97
N MET A 223 29.77 14.04 8.68
CA MET A 223 30.04 14.60 7.35
C MET A 223 31.45 14.27 6.91
N GLY A 224 31.57 13.48 5.84
CA GLY A 224 32.85 13.28 5.17
C GLY A 224 33.22 14.52 4.37
N ILE A 225 34.48 14.92 4.41
CA ILE A 225 34.98 16.17 3.83
C ILE A 225 36.26 15.94 3.04
N ASN A 226 36.24 16.44 1.81
CA ASN A 226 37.39 16.47 0.93
C ASN A 226 38.33 17.61 1.33
N LYS A 227 39.48 17.25 1.89
CA LYS A 227 40.56 18.18 2.25
C LYS A 227 41.02 19.08 1.09
N ASP A 228 41.02 18.59 -0.15
CA ASP A 228 41.41 19.40 -1.31
C ASP A 228 40.39 20.50 -1.61
N ALA A 229 39.10 20.23 -1.35
CA ALA A 229 38.06 21.26 -1.41
C ALA A 229 38.31 22.33 -0.32
N VAL A 230 38.58 21.89 0.92
CA VAL A 230 38.90 22.81 2.03
C VAL A 230 40.12 23.67 1.71
N ASP A 231 41.18 23.11 1.14
CA ASP A 231 42.38 23.86 0.77
C ASP A 231 42.12 24.88 -0.34
N ARG A 232 41.12 24.64 -1.18
CA ARG A 232 40.75 25.53 -2.29
C ARG A 232 39.81 26.65 -1.87
N ILE A 233 38.82 26.37 -1.01
CA ILE A 233 37.74 27.33 -0.69
C ILE A 233 37.74 27.81 0.77
N GLY A 234 38.64 27.29 1.61
CA GLY A 234 38.64 27.50 3.05
C GLY A 234 37.56 26.68 3.78
N MET A 235 37.68 26.61 5.10
CA MET A 235 36.71 25.93 5.97
C MET A 235 35.54 26.86 6.34
N PHE A 236 34.87 26.61 7.47
CA PHE A 236 33.67 27.33 7.89
C PHE A 236 33.95 28.81 8.19
N ASP A 237 32.98 29.67 7.86
CA ASP A 237 33.03 31.12 8.12
C ASP A 237 32.64 31.41 9.57
N ASP A 238 33.63 31.35 10.47
CA ASP A 238 33.44 31.57 11.90
C ASP A 238 33.14 33.03 12.27
N VAL A 239 33.40 33.97 11.36
CA VAL A 239 33.04 35.38 11.50
C VAL A 239 31.53 35.56 11.31
N LEU A 240 30.96 34.95 10.26
CA LEU A 240 29.54 35.11 9.94
C LEU A 240 28.62 34.26 10.83
N PHE A 241 28.98 33.00 11.08
CA PHE A 241 28.12 32.02 11.77
C PHE A 241 28.41 31.85 13.26
N GLY A 242 29.54 32.37 13.75
CA GLY A 242 29.84 32.41 15.18
C GLY A 242 29.89 31.02 15.82
N LYS A 243 28.88 30.69 16.65
CA LYS A 243 28.86 29.45 17.44
C LYS A 243 28.27 28.23 16.73
N GLY A 244 27.64 28.40 15.57
CA GLY A 244 27.10 27.31 14.75
C GLY A 244 25.74 27.64 14.12
N TYR A 245 25.16 26.67 13.42
CA TYR A 245 24.00 26.79 12.53
C TYR A 245 24.28 27.64 11.27
N GLY A 246 24.25 27.01 10.10
CA GLY A 246 24.41 27.65 8.79
C GLY A 246 25.82 27.53 8.20
N GLU A 247 26.82 27.20 9.00
CA GLU A 247 28.21 27.06 8.58
C GLU A 247 28.42 25.97 7.52
N GLU A 248 27.78 24.82 7.69
CA GLU A 248 27.88 23.70 6.76
C GLU A 248 27.11 24.00 5.48
N ASN A 249 25.97 24.71 5.59
CA ASN A 249 25.19 25.15 4.44
C ASN A 249 26.00 26.15 3.59
N ASP A 250 26.64 27.13 4.22
CA ASP A 250 27.52 28.09 3.55
C ASP A 250 28.67 27.39 2.85
N TRP A 251 29.34 26.48 3.54
CA TRP A 251 30.50 25.78 3.01
C TRP A 251 30.13 24.89 1.83
N CYS A 252 29.01 24.17 1.91
CA CYS A 252 28.48 23.37 0.81
C CYS A 252 28.10 24.23 -0.41
N MET A 253 27.54 25.42 -0.19
CA MET A 253 27.24 26.36 -1.27
C MET A 253 28.50 26.93 -1.92
N ARG A 254 29.50 27.34 -1.13
CA ARG A 254 30.82 27.76 -1.66
C ARG A 254 31.52 26.63 -2.42
N ALA A 255 31.40 25.40 -1.95
CA ALA A 255 31.94 24.23 -2.64
C ALA A 255 31.26 24.02 -4.00
N HIS A 256 29.93 24.15 -4.03
CA HIS A 256 29.15 24.09 -5.26
C HIS A 256 29.57 25.19 -6.27
N GLU A 257 29.74 26.44 -5.81
CA GLU A 257 30.24 27.55 -6.63
C GLU A 257 31.65 27.30 -7.19
N ALA A 258 32.50 26.59 -6.44
CA ALA A 258 33.83 26.18 -6.89
C ALA A 258 33.81 24.93 -7.81
N GLY A 259 32.64 24.40 -8.14
CA GLY A 259 32.41 23.27 -9.03
C GLY A 259 32.50 21.89 -8.36
N PHE A 260 32.45 21.84 -7.02
CA PHE A 260 32.31 20.59 -6.29
C PHE A 260 30.85 20.19 -6.08
N LYS A 261 30.64 18.94 -5.66
CA LYS A 261 29.33 18.36 -5.36
C LYS A 261 29.28 17.89 -3.92
N ASN A 262 28.12 18.05 -3.29
CA ASN A 262 27.83 17.46 -1.98
C ASN A 262 26.89 16.29 -2.20
N ILE A 263 27.15 15.15 -1.56
CA ILE A 263 26.46 13.89 -1.85
C ILE A 263 25.84 13.29 -0.59
N MET A 264 24.60 12.82 -0.67
CA MET A 264 24.07 11.86 0.29
C MET A 264 24.44 10.44 -0.17
N VAL A 265 25.15 9.69 0.68
CA VAL A 265 25.46 8.28 0.43
C VAL A 265 24.21 7.43 0.71
N SER A 266 23.96 6.48 -0.18
CA SER A 266 22.70 5.74 -0.21
C SER A 266 22.74 4.42 0.55
N ASP A 267 23.93 3.93 0.89
CA ASP A 267 24.20 2.63 1.50
C ASP A 267 24.63 2.70 2.96
N LEU A 268 24.43 3.83 3.64
CA LEU A 268 24.84 4.02 5.03
C LEU A 268 23.76 4.75 5.83
N PHE A 269 23.40 4.17 6.97
CA PHE A 269 22.57 4.80 7.98
C PHE A 269 23.38 5.05 9.28
N VAL A 270 23.31 6.27 9.82
CA VAL A 270 23.98 6.64 11.07
C VAL A 270 22.98 7.23 12.05
N TYR A 271 22.99 6.76 13.30
CA TYR A 271 22.07 7.23 14.33
C TYR A 271 22.60 8.49 15.04
N HIS A 272 21.72 9.48 15.26
CA HIS A 272 22.00 10.76 15.89
C HIS A 272 21.05 11.00 17.08
N ARG A 273 21.61 11.03 18.30
CA ARG A 273 20.86 10.98 19.57
C ARG A 273 20.26 12.32 20.03
N HIS A 274 20.66 13.44 19.44
CA HIS A 274 20.24 14.78 19.90
C HIS A 274 20.61 15.09 21.36
N GLY A 275 21.84 14.73 21.75
CA GLY A 275 22.42 15.07 23.04
C GLY A 275 22.76 16.57 23.11
N GLY A 276 21.85 17.38 23.65
CA GLY A 276 21.89 18.84 23.54
C GLY A 276 23.11 19.55 24.16
N SER A 277 23.65 20.52 23.40
CA SER A 277 24.63 21.53 23.88
C SER A 277 24.05 22.94 24.07
N PHE A 278 22.80 23.19 23.63
CA PHE A 278 22.11 24.48 23.77
C PHE A 278 20.69 24.31 24.34
N SER A 279 20.25 25.26 25.17
CA SER A 279 18.85 25.35 25.58
C SER A 279 17.96 25.57 24.35
N GLY A 280 16.75 24.98 24.31
CA GLY A 280 15.89 25.02 23.12
C GLY A 280 15.59 26.42 22.57
N LYS A 281 15.50 27.43 23.43
CA LYS A 281 15.27 28.83 23.03
C LYS A 281 16.48 29.49 22.39
N GLU A 282 17.68 29.27 22.93
CA GLU A 282 18.91 29.84 22.36
C GLU A 282 19.29 29.16 21.05
N LYS A 283 19.07 27.83 20.96
CA LYS A 283 19.22 27.07 19.71
C LYS A 283 18.34 27.66 18.60
N GLN A 284 17.04 27.84 18.87
CA GLN A 284 16.11 28.38 17.89
C GLN A 284 16.50 29.79 17.45
N ARG A 285 16.89 30.66 18.39
CA ARG A 285 17.31 32.02 18.09
C ARG A 285 18.52 32.06 17.15
N LEU A 286 19.55 31.25 17.44
CA LEU A 286 20.75 31.15 16.59
C LEU A 286 20.42 30.59 15.19
N GLN A 287 19.57 29.57 15.11
CA GLN A 287 19.09 29.02 13.84
C GLN A 287 18.38 30.10 12.99
N ASP A 288 17.43 30.83 13.57
CA ASP A 288 16.67 31.86 12.86
C ASP A 288 17.56 33.02 12.38
N GLU A 289 18.50 33.48 13.23
CA GLU A 289 19.43 34.56 12.90
C GLU A 289 20.40 34.16 11.79
N ASN A 290 21.02 32.98 11.89
CA ASN A 290 22.00 32.54 10.92
C ASN A 290 21.37 32.07 9.61
N LEU A 291 20.13 31.56 9.62
CA LEU A 291 19.41 31.23 8.40
C LEU A 291 19.12 32.48 7.54
N LYS A 292 18.85 33.64 8.18
CA LYS A 292 18.72 34.92 7.46
C LYS A 292 20.03 35.32 6.79
N LYS A 293 21.16 35.17 7.49
CA LYS A 293 22.50 35.44 6.92
C LYS A 293 22.80 34.51 5.76
N MET A 294 22.43 33.23 5.88
CA MET A 294 22.54 32.24 4.80
C MET A 294 21.80 32.69 3.54
N TYR A 295 20.54 33.12 3.66
CA TYR A 295 19.77 33.56 2.49
C TYR A 295 20.29 34.85 1.86
N ILE A 296 20.89 35.75 2.65
CA ILE A 296 21.52 36.96 2.13
C ILE A 296 22.81 36.61 1.36
N LYS A 297 23.65 35.73 1.93
CA LYS A 297 24.92 35.33 1.31
C LYS A 297 24.71 34.44 0.08
N HIS A 298 23.72 33.53 0.15
CA HIS A 298 23.40 32.55 -0.89
C HIS A 298 21.91 32.62 -1.30
N PRO A 299 21.48 33.62 -2.09
CA PRO A 299 20.07 33.83 -2.42
C PRO A 299 19.39 32.63 -3.12
N GLY A 300 20.14 31.81 -3.85
CA GLY A 300 19.64 30.60 -4.53
C GLY A 300 19.49 29.37 -3.63
N TYR A 301 19.98 29.40 -2.39
CA TYR A 301 20.00 28.24 -1.50
C TYR A 301 18.61 27.68 -1.21
N SER A 302 17.65 28.56 -0.88
CA SER A 302 16.27 28.12 -0.59
C SER A 302 15.63 27.40 -1.77
N ALA A 303 15.86 27.87 -3.00
CA ALA A 303 15.29 27.24 -4.19
C ALA A 303 15.85 25.82 -4.38
N LYS A 304 17.16 25.63 -4.22
CA LYS A 304 17.81 24.32 -4.32
C LYS A 304 17.31 23.33 -3.25
N VAL A 305 17.09 23.81 -2.02
CA VAL A 305 16.52 22.98 -0.95
C VAL A 305 15.09 22.57 -1.28
N GLN A 306 14.25 23.50 -1.73
CA GLN A 306 12.87 23.18 -2.10
C GLN A 306 12.79 22.24 -3.31
N GLU A 307 13.68 22.39 -4.30
CA GLU A 307 13.79 21.49 -5.45
C GLU A 307 14.15 20.06 -5.00
N PHE A 308 15.16 19.91 -4.14
CA PHE A 308 15.53 18.61 -3.58
C PHE A 308 14.39 17.98 -2.77
N ILE A 309 13.69 18.78 -1.96
CA ILE A 309 12.53 18.32 -1.18
C ILE A 309 11.39 17.86 -2.09
N ALA A 310 11.13 18.59 -3.18
CA ALA A 310 10.08 18.24 -4.13
C ALA A 310 10.41 16.98 -4.94
N GLU A 311 11.68 16.78 -5.30
CA GLU A 311 12.15 15.58 -6.00
C GLU A 311 12.18 14.34 -5.09
N ASP A 312 12.64 14.51 -3.86
CA ASP A 312 12.86 13.45 -2.87
C ASP A 312 13.52 12.20 -3.48
N PRO A 313 14.76 12.33 -3.98
CA PRO A 313 15.38 11.27 -4.76
C PRO A 313 15.64 10.00 -3.93
N GLY A 314 15.76 10.14 -2.60
CA GLY A 314 15.91 9.04 -1.65
C GLY A 314 14.63 8.23 -1.40
N LYS A 315 13.45 8.68 -1.87
CA LYS A 315 12.16 8.09 -1.54
C LYS A 315 12.08 6.58 -1.84
N SER A 316 12.54 6.16 -3.02
CA SER A 316 12.47 4.73 -3.40
C SER A 316 13.27 3.83 -2.48
N ILE A 317 14.42 4.33 -1.99
CA ILE A 317 15.25 3.57 -1.06
C ILE A 317 14.53 3.46 0.29
N ARG A 318 14.03 4.58 0.82
CA ARG A 318 13.34 4.59 2.11
C ARG A 318 12.09 3.71 2.07
N ASP A 319 11.24 3.88 1.06
CA ASP A 319 10.04 3.08 0.86
C ASP A 319 10.37 1.57 0.83
N PHE A 320 11.37 1.16 0.03
CA PHE A 320 11.70 -0.27 -0.08
C PHE A 320 12.31 -0.82 1.21
N ILE A 321 13.20 -0.08 1.89
CA ILE A 321 13.76 -0.50 3.18
C ILE A 321 12.66 -0.63 4.25
N ILE A 322 11.69 0.30 4.28
CA ILE A 322 10.51 0.22 5.16
C ILE A 322 9.73 -1.07 4.89
N LEU A 323 9.41 -1.34 3.63
CA LEU A 323 8.73 -2.58 3.21
C LEU A 323 9.52 -3.80 3.66
N TRP A 324 10.82 -3.83 3.34
CA TRP A 324 11.69 -4.97 3.58
C TRP A 324 11.80 -5.29 5.07
N ILE A 325 12.10 -4.29 5.91
CA ILE A 325 12.18 -4.46 7.37
C ILE A 325 10.84 -4.94 7.94
N SER A 326 9.73 -4.36 7.51
CA SER A 326 8.42 -4.73 8.02
C SER A 326 8.05 -6.17 7.65
N ALA A 327 8.30 -6.55 6.39
CA ALA A 327 7.96 -7.84 5.83
C ALA A 327 8.88 -8.99 6.30
N THR A 328 10.09 -8.71 6.80
CA THR A 328 10.97 -9.71 7.42
C THR A 328 10.63 -9.97 8.89
N ARG A 329 10.04 -8.99 9.56
CA ARG A 329 9.71 -9.06 11.00
C ARG A 329 8.27 -9.50 11.28
N LYS A 330 7.37 -9.34 10.29
CA LYS A 330 5.94 -9.61 10.42
C LYS A 330 5.49 -10.65 9.40
N LYS A 331 4.35 -11.29 9.66
CA LYS A 331 3.71 -12.13 8.65
C LYS A 331 3.24 -11.25 7.49
N VAL A 332 3.32 -11.80 6.27
CA VAL A 332 2.92 -11.10 5.04
C VAL A 332 1.79 -11.87 4.38
N ALA A 333 0.67 -11.20 4.14
CA ALA A 333 -0.43 -11.70 3.34
C ALA A 333 -0.39 -11.07 1.93
N LEU A 334 -0.33 -11.89 0.89
CA LEU A 334 -0.51 -11.47 -0.51
C LEU A 334 -2.00 -11.56 -0.85
N ILE A 335 -2.63 -10.45 -1.17
CA ILE A 335 -4.02 -10.39 -1.63
C ILE A 335 -4.03 -10.03 -3.12
N ILE A 336 -4.76 -10.79 -3.93
CA ILE A 336 -4.89 -10.57 -5.37
C ILE A 336 -6.33 -10.21 -5.67
N ASP A 337 -6.56 -9.04 -6.27
CA ASP A 337 -7.90 -8.47 -6.42
C ASP A 337 -8.03 -7.50 -7.61
N HIS A 338 -9.27 -7.16 -7.98
CA HIS A 338 -9.53 -6.11 -8.96
C HIS A 338 -9.80 -4.75 -8.30
N THR A 339 -9.97 -3.68 -9.09
CA THR A 339 -10.29 -2.32 -8.61
C THR A 339 -11.70 -1.82 -8.96
N LEU A 340 -12.61 -2.68 -9.43
CA LEU A 340 -13.95 -2.29 -9.91
C LEU A 340 -14.92 -1.76 -8.83
N GLY A 341 -14.63 -1.95 -7.54
CA GLY A 341 -15.55 -1.74 -6.44
C GLY A 341 -16.45 -2.96 -6.15
N GLY A 342 -17.46 -2.77 -5.31
CA GLY A 342 -18.44 -3.81 -4.97
C GLY A 342 -18.04 -4.71 -3.79
N GLY A 343 -18.78 -5.80 -3.62
CA GLY A 343 -18.67 -6.69 -2.44
C GLY A 343 -17.30 -7.34 -2.28
N ALA A 344 -16.66 -7.77 -3.37
CA ALA A 344 -15.32 -8.37 -3.32
C ALA A 344 -14.27 -7.39 -2.76
N ASN A 345 -14.33 -6.11 -3.16
CA ASN A 345 -13.42 -5.09 -2.63
C ASN A 345 -13.76 -4.69 -1.20
N GLN A 346 -15.04 -4.65 -0.81
CA GLN A 346 -15.41 -4.46 0.61
C GLN A 346 -14.86 -5.59 1.50
N TYR A 347 -14.91 -6.83 1.00
CA TYR A 347 -14.32 -7.98 1.69
C TYR A 347 -12.80 -7.89 1.78
N ARG A 348 -12.12 -7.44 0.70
CA ARG A 348 -10.69 -7.13 0.72
C ARG A 348 -10.36 -6.13 1.83
N GLU A 349 -11.03 -4.98 1.88
CA GLU A 349 -10.73 -3.94 2.88
C GLU A 349 -10.87 -4.47 4.30
N LYS A 350 -11.88 -5.31 4.55
CA LYS A 350 -12.05 -5.99 5.84
C LYS A 350 -10.86 -6.89 6.17
N ILE A 351 -10.42 -7.74 5.26
CA ILE A 351 -9.26 -8.61 5.49
C ILE A 351 -7.99 -7.79 5.71
N ILE A 352 -7.78 -6.73 4.92
CA ILE A 352 -6.63 -5.82 5.09
C ILE A 352 -6.65 -5.25 6.50
N ALA A 353 -7.79 -4.71 6.95
CA ALA A 353 -7.94 -4.15 8.29
C ALA A 353 -7.66 -5.19 9.38
N GLU A 354 -8.19 -6.41 9.25
CA GLU A 354 -7.92 -7.52 10.19
C GLU A 354 -6.43 -7.86 10.26
N ARG A 355 -5.76 -8.01 9.12
CA ARG A 355 -4.32 -8.34 9.08
C ARG A 355 -3.45 -7.24 9.68
N LEU A 356 -3.76 -5.97 9.38
CA LEU A 356 -3.05 -4.84 9.97
C LEU A 356 -3.30 -4.73 11.49
N HIS A 357 -4.52 -5.01 11.95
CA HIS A 357 -4.85 -5.08 13.37
C HIS A 357 -4.05 -6.17 14.11
N ASP A 358 -3.86 -7.33 13.46
CA ASP A 358 -3.04 -8.43 13.96
C ASP A 358 -1.51 -8.19 13.83
N ASN A 359 -1.09 -6.93 13.57
CA ASN A 359 0.30 -6.53 13.35
C ASN A 359 1.00 -7.34 12.24
N GLN A 360 0.27 -7.62 11.16
CA GLN A 360 0.78 -8.25 9.94
C GLN A 360 0.95 -7.20 8.83
N CYS A 361 1.67 -7.57 7.78
CA CYS A 361 1.81 -6.79 6.56
C CYS A 361 0.94 -7.37 5.45
N VAL A 362 0.50 -6.50 4.53
CA VAL A 362 -0.23 -6.90 3.33
C VAL A 362 0.52 -6.43 2.09
N LEU A 363 0.58 -7.31 1.10
CA LEU A 363 0.87 -6.97 -0.29
C LEU A 363 -0.41 -7.13 -1.10
N LEU A 364 -0.94 -6.05 -1.64
CA LEU A 364 -2.12 -6.06 -2.50
C LEU A 364 -1.66 -5.98 -3.96
N LEU A 365 -1.81 -7.07 -4.71
CA LEU A 365 -1.62 -7.12 -6.15
C LEU A 365 -2.97 -6.84 -6.84
N SER A 366 -3.10 -5.66 -7.42
CA SER A 366 -4.30 -5.22 -8.11
C SER A 366 -4.11 -5.03 -9.61
N TYR A 367 -5.17 -5.22 -10.38
CA TYR A 367 -5.21 -4.97 -11.82
C TYR A 367 -6.30 -3.96 -12.18
N ASP A 368 -5.92 -2.77 -12.67
CA ASP A 368 -6.82 -1.62 -12.90
C ASP A 368 -7.07 -1.34 -14.40
N ILE A 369 -7.88 -2.21 -15.01
CA ILE A 369 -8.28 -2.07 -16.42
C ILE A 369 -9.07 -0.77 -16.72
N ILE A 370 -9.71 -0.15 -15.72
CA ILE A 370 -10.57 1.03 -15.92
C ILE A 370 -9.74 2.30 -16.09
N ALA A 371 -8.75 2.47 -15.22
CA ALA A 371 -7.83 3.60 -15.30
C ALA A 371 -6.82 3.44 -16.43
N GLY A 372 -6.78 2.27 -17.09
CA GLY A 372 -5.73 1.93 -18.06
C GLY A 372 -4.37 1.75 -17.39
N ARG A 373 -4.36 1.48 -16.09
CA ARG A 373 -3.16 1.20 -15.30
C ARG A 373 -3.00 -0.31 -15.25
N GLY A 374 -1.77 -0.79 -15.41
CA GLY A 374 -1.47 -2.22 -15.51
C GLY A 374 -1.63 -2.94 -14.17
N PHE A 375 -0.62 -3.74 -13.83
CA PHE A 375 -0.53 -4.33 -12.50
C PHE A 375 0.02 -3.31 -11.52
N GLU A 376 -0.58 -3.24 -10.33
CA GLU A 376 -0.14 -2.40 -9.23
C GLU A 376 0.11 -3.30 -8.01
N LEU A 377 1.20 -3.08 -7.28
CA LEU A 377 1.50 -3.75 -6.02
C LEU A 377 1.55 -2.71 -4.90
N THR A 378 0.66 -2.83 -3.93
CA THR A 378 0.62 -1.95 -2.76
C THR A 378 1.02 -2.70 -1.50
N PHE A 379 2.09 -2.26 -0.86
CA PHE A 379 2.46 -2.69 0.49
C PHE A 379 1.72 -1.85 1.54
N LEU A 380 1.20 -2.53 2.56
CA LEU A 380 0.57 -1.95 3.73
C LEU A 380 1.17 -2.60 4.99
N GLY A 381 1.78 -1.81 5.87
CA GLY A 381 2.39 -2.32 7.09
C GLY A 381 3.28 -1.29 7.79
N GLY A 382 3.46 -1.44 9.11
CA GLY A 382 4.31 -0.51 9.89
C GLY A 382 3.80 0.94 9.92
N GLY A 383 2.53 1.18 9.59
CA GLY A 383 1.97 2.53 9.42
C GLY A 383 2.14 3.11 8.01
N TYR A 384 2.75 2.38 7.07
CA TYR A 384 3.04 2.85 5.72
C TYR A 384 2.14 2.22 4.67
N SER A 385 1.92 2.99 3.58
CA SER A 385 1.26 2.55 2.36
C SER A 385 2.10 2.96 1.15
N ILE A 386 2.71 1.97 0.51
CA ILE A 386 3.73 2.13 -0.55
C ILE A 386 3.26 1.39 -1.80
N GLY A 387 3.18 2.08 -2.94
CA GLY A 387 2.72 1.50 -4.21
C GLY A 387 3.84 1.40 -5.24
N TYR A 388 3.85 0.29 -5.99
CA TYR A 388 4.70 0.06 -7.15
C TYR A 388 3.90 -0.27 -8.40
N ASP A 389 4.34 0.23 -9.55
CA ASP A 389 3.86 -0.19 -10.86
C ASP A 389 4.59 -1.46 -11.30
N LEU A 390 3.84 -2.43 -11.80
CA LEU A 390 4.34 -3.68 -12.33
C LEU A 390 4.07 -3.73 -13.85
N GLY A 391 5.07 -4.17 -14.62
CA GLY A 391 4.89 -4.41 -16.05
C GLY A 391 4.02 -5.64 -16.29
N GLU A 392 4.20 -6.66 -15.46
CA GLU A 392 3.41 -7.90 -15.42
C GLU A 392 3.29 -8.41 -13.98
N ALA A 393 2.30 -9.26 -13.69
CA ALA A 393 2.10 -9.79 -12.34
C ALA A 393 3.35 -10.51 -11.80
N GLU A 394 4.10 -11.16 -12.70
CA GLU A 394 5.32 -11.90 -12.44
C GLU A 394 6.48 -11.03 -11.92
N ASP A 395 6.42 -9.70 -12.07
CA ASP A 395 7.43 -8.80 -11.49
C ASP A 395 7.48 -8.91 -9.96
N ILE A 396 6.43 -9.43 -9.30
CA ILE A 396 6.47 -9.74 -7.86
C ILE A 396 7.60 -10.72 -7.49
N ARG A 397 8.10 -11.53 -8.44
CA ARG A 397 9.25 -12.43 -8.25
C ARG A 397 10.51 -11.68 -7.86
N LEU A 398 10.64 -10.40 -8.21
CA LEU A 398 11.78 -9.57 -7.82
C LEU A 398 11.91 -9.41 -6.30
N LEU A 399 10.82 -9.63 -5.55
CA LEU A 399 10.81 -9.57 -4.10
C LEU A 399 11.25 -10.89 -3.44
N TYR A 400 11.46 -11.96 -4.20
CA TYR A 400 11.61 -13.30 -3.65
C TYR A 400 12.80 -13.51 -2.72
N ASP A 401 13.87 -12.74 -2.94
CA ASP A 401 15.09 -12.81 -2.14
C ASP A 401 15.05 -11.88 -0.92
N TYR A 402 13.98 -11.07 -0.78
CA TYR A 402 13.87 -10.04 0.25
C TYR A 402 12.80 -10.36 1.29
N ILE A 403 11.69 -10.96 0.88
CA ILE A 403 10.53 -11.18 1.75
C ILE A 403 10.02 -12.62 1.69
N LYS A 404 9.23 -12.99 2.70
CA LYS A 404 8.51 -14.27 2.76
C LYS A 404 7.00 -14.04 2.82
N ILE A 405 6.28 -14.62 1.87
CA ILE A 405 4.81 -14.60 1.86
C ILE A 405 4.30 -15.76 2.72
N HIS A 406 3.42 -15.47 3.67
CA HIS A 406 2.91 -16.44 4.64
C HIS A 406 1.49 -16.89 4.32
N GLU A 407 0.69 -16.00 3.74
CA GLU A 407 -0.67 -16.24 3.31
C GLU A 407 -0.88 -15.64 1.91
N ILE A 408 -1.68 -16.32 1.10
CA ILE A 408 -2.14 -15.84 -0.20
C ILE A 408 -3.67 -15.91 -0.21
N ILE A 409 -4.32 -14.81 -0.58
CA ILE A 409 -5.75 -14.72 -0.76
C ILE A 409 -6.00 -14.31 -2.22
N VAL A 410 -6.48 -15.25 -3.03
CA VAL A 410 -6.96 -14.93 -4.37
C VAL A 410 -8.40 -14.48 -4.20
N ASN A 411 -8.58 -13.17 -4.04
CA ASN A 411 -9.88 -12.59 -3.74
C ASN A 411 -10.78 -12.60 -4.97
N GLU A 412 -10.36 -11.98 -6.07
CA GLU A 412 -11.13 -11.98 -7.31
C GLU A 412 -10.22 -11.78 -8.54
N LEU A 413 -10.48 -12.52 -9.62
CA LEU A 413 -9.71 -12.49 -10.86
C LEU A 413 -10.53 -12.08 -12.10
N ALA A 414 -11.83 -11.79 -11.94
CA ALA A 414 -12.76 -11.50 -13.03
C ALA A 414 -12.27 -10.47 -14.07
N THR A 415 -11.42 -9.51 -13.69
CA THR A 415 -10.90 -8.46 -14.60
C THR A 415 -9.55 -8.76 -15.22
N PHE A 416 -8.84 -9.78 -14.74
CA PHE A 416 -7.49 -10.05 -15.18
C PHE A 416 -7.51 -10.55 -16.62
N GLU A 417 -6.62 -10.02 -17.46
CA GLU A 417 -6.56 -10.41 -18.88
C GLU A 417 -6.15 -11.87 -19.05
N LYS A 418 -5.25 -12.35 -18.18
CA LYS A 418 -4.66 -13.70 -18.24
C LYS A 418 -4.79 -14.42 -16.88
N PRO A 419 -6.01 -14.68 -16.38
CA PRO A 419 -6.24 -15.19 -15.03
C PRO A 419 -5.55 -16.55 -14.79
N LEU A 420 -5.47 -17.41 -15.81
CA LEU A 420 -4.78 -18.70 -15.68
C LEU A 420 -3.26 -18.56 -15.46
N GLN A 421 -2.64 -17.46 -15.89
CA GLN A 421 -1.23 -17.17 -15.58
C GLN A 421 -1.08 -16.75 -14.11
N ILE A 422 -2.05 -15.98 -13.59
CA ILE A 422 -2.10 -15.60 -12.18
C ILE A 422 -2.23 -16.85 -11.29
N LEU A 423 -3.06 -17.83 -11.67
CA LEU A 423 -3.15 -19.10 -10.94
C LEU A 423 -1.81 -19.82 -10.87
N ALA A 424 -1.06 -19.86 -11.97
CA ALA A 424 0.26 -20.48 -12.02
C ALA A 424 1.27 -19.74 -11.15
N LEU A 425 1.27 -18.40 -11.17
CA LEU A 425 2.10 -17.56 -10.31
C LEU A 425 1.77 -17.79 -8.82
N VAL A 426 0.48 -17.87 -8.47
CA VAL A 426 0.07 -18.13 -7.08
C VAL A 426 0.51 -19.52 -6.62
N GLN A 427 0.36 -20.53 -7.47
CA GLN A 427 0.84 -21.88 -7.17
C GLN A 427 2.36 -21.88 -6.91
N GLU A 428 3.14 -21.21 -7.76
CA GLU A 428 4.58 -21.04 -7.58
C GLU A 428 4.93 -20.38 -6.24
N ILE A 429 4.24 -19.27 -5.88
CA ILE A 429 4.46 -18.56 -4.61
C ILE A 429 4.07 -19.46 -3.42
N LYS A 430 2.94 -20.17 -3.52
CA LYS A 430 2.49 -21.12 -2.49
C LYS A 430 3.55 -22.20 -2.24
N GLU A 431 4.05 -22.82 -3.30
CA GLU A 431 5.06 -23.88 -3.22
C GLU A 431 6.39 -23.35 -2.67
N ARG A 432 6.84 -22.18 -3.14
CA ARG A 432 8.11 -21.56 -2.70
C ARG A 432 8.12 -21.28 -1.20
N TYR A 433 7.03 -20.73 -0.67
CA TYR A 433 6.99 -20.27 0.73
C TYR A 433 6.25 -21.21 1.68
N ASN A 434 5.65 -22.29 1.16
CA ASN A 434 4.66 -23.09 1.85
C ASN A 434 3.54 -22.20 2.46
N ALA A 435 3.05 -21.26 1.64
CA ALA A 435 2.08 -20.27 2.09
C ALA A 435 0.68 -20.86 2.19
N ARG A 436 -0.11 -20.36 3.14
CA ARG A 436 -1.52 -20.71 3.26
C ARG A 436 -2.30 -20.06 2.12
N LEU A 437 -3.03 -20.84 1.32
CA LEU A 437 -3.81 -20.36 0.18
C LEU A 437 -5.31 -20.37 0.50
N THR A 438 -5.96 -19.21 0.40
CA THR A 438 -7.40 -19.03 0.56
C THR A 438 -8.02 -18.49 -0.73
N VAL A 439 -9.18 -19.05 -1.12
CA VAL A 439 -9.96 -18.60 -2.29
C VAL A 439 -11.42 -18.38 -1.86
N PRO A 440 -11.85 -17.13 -1.68
CA PRO A 440 -13.26 -16.80 -1.52
C PRO A 440 -14.00 -16.90 -2.87
N ILE A 441 -15.20 -17.49 -2.85
CA ILE A 441 -16.06 -17.67 -4.03
C ILE A 441 -17.08 -16.53 -4.04
N HIS A 442 -16.64 -15.34 -4.49
CA HIS A 442 -17.52 -14.18 -4.66
C HIS A 442 -18.45 -14.33 -5.88
N ASP A 443 -18.00 -15.07 -6.88
CA ASP A 443 -18.77 -15.42 -8.07
C ASP A 443 -18.37 -16.81 -8.58
N TYR A 444 -18.85 -17.19 -9.77
CA TYR A 444 -18.52 -18.48 -10.39
C TYR A 444 -17.54 -18.35 -11.55
N PHE A 445 -16.69 -17.33 -11.54
CA PHE A 445 -15.62 -17.17 -12.52
C PHE A 445 -14.72 -18.40 -12.58
N SER A 446 -14.42 -19.02 -11.43
CA SER A 446 -13.67 -20.28 -11.38
C SER A 446 -14.32 -21.40 -12.21
N ILE A 447 -15.66 -21.46 -12.26
CA ILE A 447 -16.41 -22.48 -13.01
C ILE A 447 -16.57 -22.11 -14.49
N CYS A 448 -16.82 -20.83 -14.78
CA CYS A 448 -17.10 -20.35 -16.12
C CYS A 448 -16.68 -18.88 -16.30
N PRO A 449 -15.99 -18.51 -17.39
CA PRO A 449 -15.62 -17.12 -17.69
C PRO A 449 -16.78 -16.13 -17.81
N SER A 450 -18.04 -16.59 -17.87
CA SER A 450 -19.23 -15.72 -17.88
C SER A 450 -19.70 -15.27 -16.50
N LEU A 451 -19.09 -15.75 -15.40
CA LEU A 451 -19.37 -15.46 -13.99
C LEU A 451 -20.74 -15.89 -13.45
N PHE A 452 -21.81 -15.72 -14.23
CA PHE A 452 -23.19 -15.81 -13.74
C PHE A 452 -23.86 -17.18 -13.95
N LEU A 453 -23.17 -18.11 -14.62
CA LEU A 453 -23.71 -19.44 -14.97
C LEU A 453 -25.04 -19.37 -15.76
N LEU A 454 -25.24 -18.29 -16.52
CA LEU A 454 -26.33 -18.16 -17.49
C LEU A 454 -25.85 -18.65 -18.86
N ASN A 455 -26.65 -19.44 -19.55
CA ASN A 455 -26.37 -19.85 -20.93
C ASN A 455 -26.61 -18.69 -21.93
N ASP A 456 -26.45 -18.97 -23.22
CA ASP A 456 -26.65 -18.00 -24.31
C ASP A 456 -28.09 -17.53 -24.48
N SER A 457 -29.04 -18.23 -23.84
CA SER A 457 -30.45 -17.87 -23.73
C SER A 457 -30.80 -17.16 -22.41
N LEU A 458 -29.79 -16.79 -21.61
CA LEU A 458 -29.93 -16.13 -20.30
C LEU A 458 -30.68 -16.98 -19.25
N VAL A 459 -30.60 -18.30 -19.35
CA VAL A 459 -31.17 -19.24 -18.38
C VAL A 459 -30.02 -19.85 -17.57
N TYR A 460 -30.21 -19.98 -16.24
CA TYR A 460 -29.26 -20.69 -15.40
C TYR A 460 -29.04 -22.10 -15.94
N CYS A 461 -27.79 -22.41 -16.30
CA CYS A 461 -27.45 -23.64 -17.01
C CYS A 461 -27.27 -24.86 -16.11
N ASP A 462 -27.24 -24.66 -14.79
CA ASP A 462 -27.03 -25.73 -13.82
C ASP A 462 -25.69 -26.48 -14.00
N VAL A 463 -24.66 -25.75 -14.46
CA VAL A 463 -23.28 -26.20 -14.63
C VAL A 463 -23.17 -27.47 -15.51
N PRO A 464 -23.56 -27.41 -16.80
CA PRO A 464 -23.39 -28.52 -17.72
C PRO A 464 -21.89 -28.67 -18.06
N GLY A 465 -21.50 -29.77 -18.71
CA GLY A 465 -20.15 -30.01 -19.20
C GLY A 465 -20.15 -30.35 -20.70
N GLY A 466 -18.96 -30.61 -21.27
CA GLY A 466 -18.81 -31.10 -22.64
C GLY A 466 -19.32 -30.14 -23.72
N GLU A 467 -19.96 -30.71 -24.75
CA GLU A 467 -20.37 -29.97 -25.97
C GLU A 467 -21.31 -28.80 -25.72
N GLU A 468 -22.18 -28.88 -24.71
CA GLU A 468 -23.13 -27.81 -24.40
C GLU A 468 -22.41 -26.50 -24.02
N CYS A 469 -21.43 -26.60 -23.11
CA CYS A 469 -20.64 -25.45 -22.71
C CYS A 469 -19.70 -24.98 -23.82
N LEU A 470 -19.14 -25.89 -24.61
CA LEU A 470 -18.31 -25.54 -25.79
C LEU A 470 -19.11 -24.74 -26.83
N ARG A 471 -20.37 -25.08 -27.08
CA ARG A 471 -21.24 -24.27 -27.94
C ARG A 471 -21.57 -22.93 -27.28
N CYS A 472 -22.01 -22.97 -26.02
CA CYS A 472 -22.45 -21.80 -25.29
C CYS A 472 -21.36 -20.72 -25.21
N ILE A 473 -20.11 -21.07 -24.89
CA ILE A 473 -19.04 -20.08 -24.71
C ILE A 473 -18.75 -19.24 -25.96
N HIS A 474 -19.12 -19.73 -27.16
CA HIS A 474 -18.97 -19.00 -28.42
C HIS A 474 -20.19 -18.12 -28.76
N THR A 475 -21.36 -18.44 -28.23
CA THR A 475 -22.64 -17.75 -28.53
C THR A 475 -23.14 -16.86 -27.39
N ASN A 476 -22.63 -17.08 -26.17
CA ASN A 476 -23.09 -16.43 -24.96
C ASN A 476 -22.77 -14.93 -24.98
N LYS A 477 -23.80 -14.12 -24.71
CA LYS A 477 -23.72 -12.66 -24.68
C LYS A 477 -23.87 -12.09 -23.28
N ALA A 478 -23.97 -12.93 -22.25
CA ALA A 478 -24.07 -12.54 -20.85
C ALA A 478 -22.76 -11.99 -20.26
N GLU A 479 -21.75 -11.73 -21.11
CA GLU A 479 -20.40 -11.33 -20.72
C GLU A 479 -20.39 -10.03 -19.90
N PHE A 480 -19.80 -10.10 -18.71
CA PHE A 480 -19.47 -8.93 -17.89
C PHE A 480 -18.17 -8.25 -18.38
N ILE A 481 -17.19 -9.06 -18.82
CA ILE A 481 -15.87 -8.66 -19.29
C ILE A 481 -15.50 -9.57 -20.47
N PRO A 482 -14.95 -9.06 -21.59
CA PRO A 482 -14.67 -9.85 -22.78
C PRO A 482 -13.40 -10.70 -22.61
N ILE A 483 -13.40 -11.62 -21.65
CA ILE A 483 -12.34 -12.62 -21.54
C ILE A 483 -12.68 -13.74 -22.54
N ARG A 484 -12.02 -13.71 -23.70
CA ARG A 484 -12.23 -14.70 -24.77
C ARG A 484 -11.49 -16.01 -24.49
N TYR A 485 -11.95 -16.76 -23.50
CA TYR A 485 -11.64 -18.18 -23.43
C TYR A 485 -12.68 -18.95 -24.25
N THR A 486 -12.21 -19.85 -25.11
CA THR A 486 -13.07 -20.66 -25.99
C THR A 486 -13.13 -22.13 -25.59
N ASP A 487 -12.37 -22.50 -24.55
CA ASP A 487 -12.21 -23.87 -24.06
C ASP A 487 -12.56 -23.94 -22.58
N ILE A 488 -13.79 -24.37 -22.32
CA ILE A 488 -14.34 -24.50 -20.97
C ILE A 488 -13.77 -25.71 -20.21
N GLU A 489 -13.35 -26.76 -20.91
CA GLU A 489 -12.79 -27.95 -20.28
C GLU A 489 -11.42 -27.62 -19.70
N LYS A 490 -10.56 -26.98 -20.51
CA LYS A 490 -9.27 -26.47 -20.05
C LYS A 490 -9.43 -25.43 -18.94
N TRP A 491 -10.44 -24.56 -19.01
CA TRP A 491 -10.74 -23.60 -17.94
C TRP A 491 -11.00 -24.32 -16.62
N ARG A 492 -11.92 -25.28 -16.63
CA ARG A 492 -12.29 -26.05 -15.44
C ARG A 492 -11.16 -26.96 -14.96
N GLU A 493 -10.38 -27.55 -15.85
CA GLU A 493 -9.20 -28.33 -15.49
C GLU A 493 -8.20 -27.49 -14.68
N LYS A 494 -7.88 -26.28 -15.16
CA LYS A 494 -6.93 -25.38 -14.49
C LYS A 494 -7.44 -24.87 -13.15
N TRP A 495 -8.69 -24.41 -13.11
CA TRP A 495 -9.30 -23.97 -11.85
C TRP A 495 -9.48 -25.11 -10.85
N GLY A 496 -9.93 -26.28 -11.29
CA GLY A 496 -10.11 -27.43 -10.41
C GLY A 496 -8.79 -27.94 -9.83
N SER A 497 -7.71 -27.95 -10.63
CA SER A 497 -6.35 -28.24 -10.15
C SER A 497 -5.89 -27.23 -9.10
N PHE A 498 -6.14 -25.94 -9.35
CA PHE A 498 -5.80 -24.86 -8.43
C PHE A 498 -6.60 -24.91 -7.12
N LEU A 499 -7.90 -25.18 -7.18
CA LEU A 499 -8.75 -25.32 -5.99
C LEU A 499 -8.38 -26.59 -5.20
N THR A 500 -7.86 -27.64 -5.84
CA THR A 500 -7.40 -28.86 -5.15
C THR A 500 -6.23 -28.56 -4.20
N ILE A 501 -5.33 -27.65 -4.57
CA ILE A 501 -4.18 -27.25 -3.73
C ILE A 501 -4.50 -26.10 -2.76
N THR A 502 -5.72 -25.56 -2.80
CA THR A 502 -6.17 -24.46 -1.92
C THR A 502 -6.44 -24.99 -0.52
N ASP A 503 -5.95 -24.30 0.51
CA ASP A 503 -6.12 -24.75 1.91
C ASP A 503 -7.51 -24.41 2.45
N GLU A 504 -8.07 -23.28 2.01
CA GLU A 504 -9.43 -22.86 2.35
C GLU A 504 -10.17 -22.32 1.11
N ILE A 505 -11.30 -22.93 0.78
CA ILE A 505 -12.27 -22.43 -0.19
C ILE A 505 -13.44 -21.84 0.61
N THR A 506 -13.55 -20.51 0.61
CA THR A 506 -14.59 -19.81 1.36
C THR A 506 -15.82 -19.62 0.47
N CYS A 507 -16.95 -20.20 0.86
CA CYS A 507 -18.25 -19.99 0.22
C CYS A 507 -19.13 -19.15 1.14
N PHE A 508 -20.03 -18.34 0.58
CA PHE A 508 -20.90 -17.46 1.38
C PHE A 508 -22.31 -18.02 1.61
N SER A 509 -22.57 -19.22 1.09
CA SER A 509 -23.81 -19.99 1.24
C SER A 509 -23.56 -21.48 1.02
N ASN A 510 -24.44 -22.37 1.49
CA ASN A 510 -24.34 -23.78 1.11
C ASN A 510 -24.62 -23.97 -0.39
N SER A 511 -25.51 -23.17 -0.98
CA SER A 511 -25.81 -23.18 -2.40
C SER A 511 -24.54 -22.93 -3.24
N SER A 512 -23.74 -21.90 -2.91
CA SER A 512 -22.47 -21.67 -3.61
C SER A 512 -21.48 -22.81 -3.44
N LYS A 513 -21.37 -23.40 -2.24
CA LYS A 513 -20.57 -24.61 -2.00
C LYS A 513 -21.01 -25.77 -2.89
N GLN A 514 -22.31 -26.06 -2.96
CA GLN A 514 -22.83 -27.17 -3.77
C GLN A 514 -22.62 -26.95 -5.27
N ILE A 515 -22.76 -25.73 -5.76
CA ILE A 515 -22.53 -25.39 -7.17
C ILE A 515 -21.04 -25.58 -7.54
N VAL A 516 -20.11 -25.18 -6.66
CA VAL A 516 -18.67 -25.40 -6.89
C VAL A 516 -18.34 -26.90 -6.84
N LEU A 517 -18.89 -27.65 -5.87
CA LEU A 517 -18.72 -29.10 -5.80
C LEU A 517 -19.32 -29.83 -7.00
N LYS A 518 -20.39 -29.31 -7.60
CA LYS A 518 -20.95 -29.86 -8.84
C LYS A 518 -19.97 -29.71 -10.01
N ALA A 519 -19.27 -28.58 -10.10
CA ALA A 519 -18.23 -28.36 -11.10
C ALA A 519 -16.97 -29.22 -10.83
N TYR A 520 -16.63 -29.42 -9.55
CA TYR A 520 -15.41 -30.07 -9.10
C TYR A 520 -15.65 -31.13 -8.00
N PRO A 521 -16.31 -32.24 -8.33
CA PRO A 521 -16.75 -33.22 -7.33
C PRO A 521 -15.61 -33.98 -6.65
N TYR A 522 -14.40 -33.91 -7.19
CA TYR A 522 -13.20 -34.57 -6.68
C TYR A 522 -12.44 -33.75 -5.63
N ILE A 523 -12.80 -32.48 -5.41
CA ILE A 523 -12.15 -31.65 -4.39
C ILE A 523 -12.62 -32.09 -3.01
N ASP A 524 -11.68 -32.25 -2.09
CA ASP A 524 -11.96 -32.60 -0.70
C ASP A 524 -12.90 -31.56 -0.05
N GLN A 525 -14.07 -32.03 0.39
CA GLN A 525 -15.10 -31.20 1.01
C GLN A 525 -14.63 -30.56 2.33
N ALA A 526 -13.61 -31.11 3.00
CA ALA A 526 -13.03 -30.55 4.21
C ALA A 526 -12.36 -29.18 3.97
N ARG A 527 -12.05 -28.85 2.72
CA ARG A 527 -11.48 -27.55 2.33
C ARG A 527 -12.54 -26.45 2.19
N PHE A 528 -13.83 -26.79 2.18
CA PHE A 528 -14.91 -25.82 1.96
C PHE A 528 -15.50 -25.29 3.27
N PHE A 529 -15.38 -23.99 3.47
CA PHE A 529 -15.90 -23.28 4.64
C PHE A 529 -17.04 -22.35 4.22
N VAL A 530 -18.24 -22.55 4.78
CA VAL A 530 -19.38 -21.66 4.54
C VAL A 530 -19.34 -20.55 5.59
N LYS A 531 -19.01 -19.33 5.18
CA LYS A 531 -18.89 -18.14 6.03
C LYS A 531 -19.77 -17.03 5.46
N PRO A 532 -21.06 -16.95 5.82
CA PRO A 532 -21.95 -15.91 5.30
C PRO A 532 -21.39 -14.52 5.61
N HIS A 533 -21.56 -13.58 4.68
CA HIS A 533 -21.27 -12.18 4.99
C HIS A 533 -22.25 -11.67 6.04
N MET A 534 -21.74 -10.86 6.96
CA MET A 534 -22.56 -10.11 7.91
C MET A 534 -22.75 -8.70 7.37
N VAL A 535 -24.00 -8.25 7.41
CA VAL A 535 -24.43 -6.91 7.03
C VAL A 535 -24.68 -6.16 8.33
N ASP A 536 -24.19 -4.91 8.45
CA ASP A 536 -24.38 -4.10 9.66
C ASP A 536 -25.85 -4.02 10.08
N ASP A 537 -26.10 -3.86 11.38
CA ASP A 537 -27.44 -3.76 11.94
C ASP A 537 -28.24 -2.63 11.26
N MET A 538 -29.39 -3.00 10.71
CA MET A 538 -30.31 -2.08 10.03
C MET A 538 -31.45 -1.69 10.98
N GLU A 539 -31.93 -0.44 10.86
CA GLU A 539 -33.13 -0.02 11.55
C GLU A 539 -34.35 -0.82 11.06
N LYS A 540 -35.10 -1.40 12.00
CA LYS A 540 -36.33 -2.13 11.67
C LYS A 540 -37.42 -1.15 11.28
N ILE A 541 -38.04 -1.42 10.14
CA ILE A 541 -39.14 -0.60 9.65
C ILE A 541 -40.46 -1.18 10.18
N PRO A 542 -41.30 -0.39 10.85
CA PRO A 542 -42.65 -0.81 11.19
C PRO A 542 -43.39 -1.19 9.92
N HIS A 543 -43.82 -2.45 9.80
CA HIS A 543 -44.62 -2.88 8.67
C HIS A 543 -46.03 -2.30 8.83
N THR A 544 -46.29 -1.16 8.17
CA THR A 544 -47.61 -0.53 8.11
C THR A 544 -48.26 -0.94 6.81
N ASN A 545 -49.12 -1.96 6.86
CA ASN A 545 -49.84 -2.39 5.68
C ASN A 545 -50.78 -1.28 5.21
N ARG A 546 -50.56 -0.78 3.99
CA ARG A 546 -51.38 0.31 3.44
C ARG A 546 -52.72 -0.28 3.00
N ASN A 547 -53.81 0.13 3.65
CA ASN A 547 -55.18 -0.31 3.33
C ASN A 547 -55.74 0.31 2.02
N ASP A 548 -54.90 0.76 1.09
CA ASP A 548 -55.33 1.37 -0.17
C ASP A 548 -55.47 0.37 -1.33
N GLY A 549 -55.21 -0.92 -1.07
CA GLY A 549 -55.43 -2.01 -2.02
C GLY A 549 -54.41 -2.06 -3.16
N VAL A 550 -53.34 -1.24 -3.12
CA VAL A 550 -52.26 -1.21 -4.12
C VAL A 550 -50.96 -1.69 -3.48
N LEU A 551 -50.37 -2.76 -4.05
CA LEU A 551 -49.08 -3.29 -3.64
C LEU A 551 -47.93 -2.42 -4.15
N ASN A 552 -47.20 -1.80 -3.25
CA ASN A 552 -45.91 -1.17 -3.51
C ASN A 552 -44.79 -2.21 -3.39
N LEU A 553 -44.39 -2.78 -4.53
CA LEU A 553 -43.35 -3.81 -4.63
C LEU A 553 -41.97 -3.16 -4.80
N GLY A 554 -41.13 -3.26 -3.77
CA GLY A 554 -39.76 -2.76 -3.80
C GLY A 554 -38.81 -3.68 -4.57
N ILE A 555 -37.86 -3.10 -5.30
CA ILE A 555 -36.65 -3.78 -5.80
C ILE A 555 -35.46 -2.98 -5.32
N LEU A 556 -34.45 -3.65 -4.77
CA LEU A 556 -33.30 -2.98 -4.15
C LEU A 556 -32.01 -3.23 -4.95
N GLY A 557 -31.24 -2.16 -5.19
CA GLY A 557 -29.90 -2.21 -5.79
C GLY A 557 -29.87 -1.91 -7.28
N VAL A 558 -28.82 -2.39 -7.96
CA VAL A 558 -28.62 -2.17 -9.40
C VAL A 558 -29.24 -3.31 -10.20
N LEU A 559 -30.29 -2.99 -10.97
CA LEU A 559 -31.00 -3.93 -11.82
C LEU A 559 -30.28 -4.14 -13.16
N THR A 560 -29.51 -5.22 -13.23
CA THR A 560 -28.83 -5.71 -14.44
C THR A 560 -29.58 -6.89 -15.05
N THR A 561 -29.14 -7.37 -16.21
CA THR A 561 -29.72 -8.57 -16.86
C THR A 561 -29.71 -9.79 -15.93
N HIS A 562 -28.58 -10.10 -15.28
CA HIS A 562 -28.46 -11.25 -14.37
C HIS A 562 -29.21 -11.04 -13.04
N LYS A 563 -29.40 -9.78 -12.61
CA LYS A 563 -30.29 -9.43 -11.49
C LYS A 563 -31.77 -9.37 -11.89
N GLY A 564 -32.13 -9.78 -13.12
CA GLY A 564 -33.53 -9.96 -13.52
C GLY A 564 -34.21 -8.79 -14.20
N SER A 565 -33.48 -7.83 -14.79
CA SER A 565 -34.10 -6.69 -15.52
C SER A 565 -35.15 -7.14 -16.55
N GLY A 566 -34.86 -8.22 -17.27
CA GLY A 566 -35.77 -8.80 -18.26
C GLY A 566 -37.04 -9.41 -17.65
N VAL A 567 -36.96 -9.96 -16.44
CA VAL A 567 -38.12 -10.47 -15.69
C VAL A 567 -38.99 -9.30 -15.24
N VAL A 568 -38.38 -8.29 -14.63
CA VAL A 568 -39.09 -7.09 -14.13
C VAL A 568 -39.83 -6.38 -15.26
N ARG A 569 -39.20 -6.24 -16.43
CA ARG A 569 -39.86 -5.66 -17.61
C ARG A 569 -41.10 -6.45 -18.02
N LYS A 570 -41.03 -7.78 -18.07
CA LYS A 570 -42.19 -8.63 -18.40
C LYS A 570 -43.27 -8.57 -17.33
N ILE A 571 -42.91 -8.45 -16.05
CA ILE A 571 -43.87 -8.23 -14.96
C ILE A 571 -44.59 -6.88 -15.16
N LEU A 572 -43.86 -5.81 -15.48
CA LEU A 572 -44.46 -4.50 -15.77
C LEU A 572 -45.39 -4.57 -16.97
N ASP A 573 -45.03 -5.27 -18.05
CA ASP A 573 -45.91 -5.48 -19.21
C ASP A 573 -47.23 -6.17 -18.81
N ILE A 574 -47.17 -7.14 -17.88
CA ILE A 574 -48.35 -7.83 -17.34
C ILE A 574 -49.18 -6.87 -16.49
N ILE A 575 -48.55 -6.12 -15.58
CA ILE A 575 -49.23 -5.12 -14.73
C ILE A 575 -49.94 -4.07 -15.60
N ASP A 576 -49.27 -3.56 -16.64
CA ASP A 576 -49.82 -2.55 -17.54
C ASP A 576 -50.99 -3.09 -18.36
N ARG A 577 -50.86 -4.31 -18.90
CA ARG A 577 -51.88 -4.96 -19.74
C ARG A 577 -53.12 -5.36 -18.95
N GLU A 578 -52.93 -5.93 -17.76
CA GLU A 578 -54.01 -6.44 -16.90
C GLU A 578 -54.50 -5.41 -15.89
N ASN A 579 -53.88 -4.23 -15.86
CA ASN A 579 -54.15 -3.13 -14.93
C ASN A 579 -54.19 -3.60 -13.47
N LEU A 580 -53.18 -4.39 -13.09
CA LEU A 580 -53.05 -4.93 -11.73
C LEU A 580 -52.77 -3.80 -10.74
N PRO A 581 -53.29 -3.88 -9.50
CA PRO A 581 -53.05 -2.86 -8.47
C PRO A 581 -51.66 -3.04 -7.84
N VAL A 582 -50.61 -2.89 -8.66
CA VAL A 582 -49.21 -3.06 -8.27
C VAL A 582 -48.39 -1.91 -8.81
N LYS A 583 -47.51 -1.37 -7.97
CA LYS A 583 -46.51 -0.37 -8.32
C LYS A 583 -45.14 -0.91 -7.97
N ILE A 584 -44.22 -0.92 -8.93
CA ILE A 584 -42.83 -1.32 -8.70
C ILE A 584 -42.00 -0.08 -8.39
N ILE A 585 -41.23 -0.15 -7.29
CA ILE A 585 -40.35 0.93 -6.85
C ILE A 585 -38.92 0.37 -6.79
N LEU A 586 -38.10 0.74 -7.77
CA LEU A 586 -36.68 0.42 -7.80
C LEU A 586 -35.90 1.44 -6.97
N ILE A 587 -35.45 0.99 -5.80
CA ILE A 587 -34.52 1.72 -4.95
C ILE A 587 -33.10 1.44 -5.44
N GLY A 588 -32.60 2.31 -6.30
CA GLY A 588 -31.35 2.10 -7.02
C GLY A 588 -31.47 2.47 -8.49
N GLU A 589 -30.71 1.78 -9.34
CA GLU A 589 -30.56 2.11 -10.75
C GLU A 589 -30.83 0.89 -11.64
N SER A 590 -31.27 1.12 -12.88
CA SER A 590 -31.42 0.07 -13.89
C SER A 590 -30.42 0.28 -15.01
N GLN A 591 -29.73 -0.79 -15.41
CA GLN A 591 -28.81 -0.78 -16.55
C GLN A 591 -29.54 -0.50 -17.86
N GLU A 592 -30.79 -0.96 -17.96
CA GLU A 592 -31.65 -0.77 -19.12
C GLU A 592 -32.74 0.27 -18.81
N LYS A 593 -33.07 1.13 -19.76
CA LYS A 593 -34.21 2.03 -19.62
C LYS A 593 -35.49 1.22 -19.76
N ILE A 594 -36.27 1.15 -18.68
CA ILE A 594 -37.59 0.50 -18.64
C ILE A 594 -38.64 1.62 -18.58
N GLN A 595 -39.55 1.66 -19.55
CA GLN A 595 -40.65 2.62 -19.59
C GLN A 595 -41.93 1.93 -19.14
N SER A 596 -42.48 2.34 -17.99
CA SER A 596 -43.80 1.94 -17.52
C SER A 596 -44.34 3.01 -16.56
N ARG A 597 -45.66 3.24 -16.59
CA ARG A 597 -46.35 4.13 -15.64
C ARG A 597 -46.40 3.55 -14.21
N HIS A 598 -46.15 2.25 -14.07
CA HIS A 598 -46.14 1.53 -12.80
C HIS A 598 -44.74 1.38 -12.19
N LEU A 599 -43.70 1.94 -12.84
CA LEU A 599 -42.32 1.90 -12.34
C LEU A 599 -41.88 3.27 -11.81
N ILE A 600 -41.38 3.31 -10.58
CA ILE A 600 -40.62 4.43 -10.01
C ILE A 600 -39.18 3.99 -9.81
N VAL A 601 -38.23 4.85 -10.18
CA VAL A 601 -36.80 4.64 -9.94
C VAL A 601 -36.29 5.79 -9.07
N THR A 602 -35.73 5.50 -7.90
CA THR A 602 -35.26 6.53 -6.96
C THR A 602 -33.85 7.03 -7.27
N GLY A 603 -33.05 6.24 -8.01
CA GLY A 603 -31.63 6.49 -8.23
C GLY A 603 -30.73 5.87 -7.15
N ALA A 604 -29.42 6.13 -7.27
CA ALA A 604 -28.42 5.67 -6.30
C ALA A 604 -28.72 6.17 -4.87
N TYR A 605 -28.36 5.37 -3.88
CA TYR A 605 -28.62 5.64 -2.46
C TYR A 605 -27.38 5.33 -1.61
N LYS A 606 -27.28 5.97 -0.44
CA LYS A 606 -26.36 5.50 0.61
C LYS A 606 -27.06 4.48 1.49
N ARG A 607 -26.33 3.46 1.91
CA ARG A 607 -26.87 2.38 2.76
C ARG A 607 -27.50 2.88 4.06
N SER A 608 -26.96 3.94 4.66
CA SER A 608 -27.50 4.58 5.86
C SER A 608 -28.84 5.29 5.64
N GLU A 609 -29.16 5.68 4.41
CA GLU A 609 -30.41 6.37 4.04
C GLU A 609 -31.52 5.36 3.70
N LEU A 610 -31.16 4.07 3.59
CA LEU A 610 -32.07 3.04 3.10
C LEU A 610 -33.35 2.93 3.94
N PRO A 611 -33.32 2.93 5.29
CA PRO A 611 -34.55 2.85 6.07
C PRO A 611 -35.53 3.99 5.77
N GLU A 612 -35.04 5.22 5.66
CA GLU A 612 -35.84 6.40 5.37
C GLU A 612 -36.44 6.34 3.95
N ILE A 613 -35.64 5.96 2.95
CA ILE A 613 -36.12 5.82 1.56
C ILE A 613 -37.25 4.78 1.49
N VAL A 614 -37.10 3.66 2.19
CA VAL A 614 -38.08 2.58 2.19
C VAL A 614 -39.38 3.00 2.88
N MET A 615 -39.30 3.72 4.02
CA MET A 615 -40.47 4.28 4.69
C MET A 615 -41.20 5.29 3.79
N ASN A 616 -40.48 6.23 3.19
CA ASN A 616 -41.04 7.28 2.33
C ASN A 616 -41.66 6.71 1.04
N ALA A 617 -41.08 5.64 0.50
CA ALA A 617 -41.63 4.92 -0.64
C ALA A 617 -42.88 4.10 -0.29
N GLY A 618 -43.12 3.84 1.00
CA GLY A 618 -44.24 3.03 1.49
C GLY A 618 -44.21 1.62 0.92
N ILE A 619 -43.04 0.95 0.95
CA ILE A 619 -42.86 -0.40 0.42
C ILE A 619 -43.61 -1.41 1.30
N ASP A 620 -44.50 -2.19 0.70
CA ASP A 620 -45.23 -3.25 1.42
C ASP A 620 -44.42 -4.57 1.46
N MET A 621 -43.66 -4.84 0.41
CA MET A 621 -42.85 -6.04 0.25
C MET A 621 -41.75 -5.81 -0.80
N PHE A 622 -40.63 -6.53 -0.69
CA PHE A 622 -39.58 -6.55 -1.71
C PHE A 622 -39.64 -7.78 -2.61
N PHE A 623 -39.09 -7.62 -3.82
CA PHE A 623 -38.77 -8.71 -4.73
C PHE A 623 -37.31 -8.59 -5.16
N VAL A 624 -36.57 -9.70 -5.06
CA VAL A 624 -35.20 -9.83 -5.56
C VAL A 624 -35.25 -10.74 -6.81
N PRO A 625 -35.30 -10.16 -8.02
CA PRO A 625 -35.62 -10.88 -9.26
C PRO A 625 -34.43 -11.64 -9.87
N SER A 626 -33.42 -11.97 -9.08
CA SER A 626 -32.17 -12.52 -9.59
C SER A 626 -32.36 -13.84 -10.33
N ILE A 627 -31.85 -13.91 -11.56
CA ILE A 627 -31.94 -15.10 -12.41
C ILE A 627 -30.64 -15.89 -12.44
N CYS A 628 -29.58 -15.37 -11.81
CA CYS A 628 -28.34 -16.08 -11.58
C CYS A 628 -28.28 -16.60 -10.13
N PRO A 629 -27.57 -17.71 -9.87
CA PRO A 629 -27.28 -18.09 -8.50
C PRO A 629 -26.39 -17.03 -7.90
N GLU A 630 -26.89 -16.22 -6.97
CA GLU A 630 -25.99 -15.34 -6.22
C GLU A 630 -25.24 -16.17 -5.18
N THR A 631 -23.93 -15.94 -5.04
CA THR A 631 -23.10 -16.56 -3.99
C THR A 631 -23.47 -16.03 -2.61
N PHE A 632 -23.86 -14.75 -2.57
CA PHE A 632 -24.38 -13.98 -1.45
C PHE A 632 -25.19 -12.78 -1.98
N SER A 633 -26.08 -12.21 -1.16
CA SER A 633 -26.92 -11.07 -1.57
C SER A 633 -27.04 -10.02 -0.46
N PHE A 634 -26.26 -8.93 -0.58
CA PHE A 634 -26.32 -7.79 0.33
C PHE A 634 -27.74 -7.22 0.42
N THR A 635 -28.42 -7.07 -0.72
CA THR A 635 -29.76 -6.49 -0.77
C THR A 635 -30.78 -7.38 -0.04
N THR A 636 -30.67 -8.71 -0.17
CA THR A 636 -31.54 -9.64 0.58
C THR A 636 -31.32 -9.50 2.10
N GLU A 637 -30.06 -9.43 2.56
CA GLU A 637 -29.75 -9.26 3.98
C GLU A 637 -30.17 -7.88 4.52
N GLU A 638 -30.02 -6.82 3.73
CA GLU A 638 -30.51 -5.47 4.08
C GLU A 638 -32.03 -5.47 4.28
N ILE A 639 -32.77 -6.15 3.40
CA ILE A 639 -34.23 -6.27 3.50
C ILE A 639 -34.64 -7.07 4.75
N ILE A 640 -33.95 -8.19 5.02
CA ILE A 640 -34.17 -8.99 6.25
C ILE A 640 -33.86 -8.15 7.50
N GLY A 641 -32.77 -7.39 7.48
CA GLY A 641 -32.36 -6.51 8.57
C GLY A 641 -33.42 -5.45 8.90
N MET A 642 -34.06 -4.88 7.87
CA MET A 642 -35.20 -3.97 8.05
C MET A 642 -36.49 -4.66 8.49
N GLY A 643 -36.56 -6.00 8.49
CA GLY A 643 -37.70 -6.77 8.97
C GLY A 643 -38.90 -6.82 8.02
N LEU A 644 -38.66 -6.61 6.72
CA LEU A 644 -39.71 -6.51 5.70
C LEU A 644 -39.95 -7.84 4.98
N PRO A 645 -41.16 -8.07 4.44
CA PRO A 645 -41.42 -9.24 3.59
C PRO A 645 -40.59 -9.19 2.30
N VAL A 646 -40.14 -10.36 1.83
CA VAL A 646 -39.31 -10.45 0.62
C VAL A 646 -39.56 -11.72 -0.17
N ALA A 647 -39.67 -11.57 -1.49
CA ALA A 647 -39.79 -12.65 -2.44
C ALA A 647 -38.50 -12.82 -3.23
N VAL A 648 -38.09 -14.07 -3.47
CA VAL A 648 -36.92 -14.45 -4.27
C VAL A 648 -37.31 -15.60 -5.21
N PHE A 649 -36.59 -15.74 -6.32
CA PHE A 649 -36.62 -17.01 -7.05
C PHE A 649 -35.88 -18.11 -6.28
N ASN A 650 -36.27 -19.36 -6.48
CA ASN A 650 -35.64 -20.54 -5.89
C ASN A 650 -34.27 -20.84 -6.51
N LEU A 651 -33.31 -19.92 -6.31
CA LEU A 651 -31.97 -20.00 -6.86
C LEU A 651 -30.94 -19.29 -5.95
N GLY A 652 -29.80 -19.94 -5.72
CA GLY A 652 -28.64 -19.35 -5.06
C GLY A 652 -28.83 -19.07 -3.56
N ALA A 653 -27.93 -18.24 -3.02
CA ALA A 653 -27.94 -17.81 -1.63
C ALA A 653 -29.23 -17.07 -1.19
N PRO A 654 -29.88 -16.23 -2.03
CA PRO A 654 -31.13 -15.59 -1.65
C PRO A 654 -32.20 -16.62 -1.27
N ALA A 655 -32.41 -17.64 -2.09
CA ALA A 655 -33.38 -18.70 -1.80
C ALA A 655 -33.05 -19.47 -0.53
N GLU A 656 -31.79 -19.86 -0.34
CA GLU A 656 -31.34 -20.54 0.87
C GLU A 656 -31.64 -19.69 2.11
N LYS A 657 -31.32 -18.39 2.08
CA LYS A 657 -31.57 -17.49 3.20
C LYS A 657 -33.06 -17.30 3.47
N ILE A 658 -33.85 -17.04 2.42
CA ILE A 658 -35.28 -16.78 2.53
C ILE A 658 -36.07 -18.02 3.00
N SER A 659 -35.57 -19.23 2.73
CA SER A 659 -36.21 -20.46 3.22
C SER A 659 -36.29 -20.56 4.75
N TYR A 660 -35.44 -19.81 5.47
CA TYR A 660 -35.44 -19.73 6.93
C TYR A 660 -36.03 -18.43 7.47
N TYR A 661 -36.47 -17.50 6.61
CA TYR A 661 -36.99 -16.20 7.03
C TYR A 661 -38.53 -16.23 7.12
N PRO A 662 -39.14 -15.92 8.29
CA PRO A 662 -40.59 -16.06 8.45
C PRO A 662 -41.45 -15.23 7.49
N LYS A 663 -40.95 -14.07 7.03
CA LYS A 663 -41.65 -13.21 6.05
C LYS A 663 -41.14 -13.41 4.63
N GLY A 664 -40.66 -14.62 4.33
CA GLY A 664 -40.01 -15.00 3.09
C GLY A 664 -40.94 -15.72 2.13
N LEU A 665 -40.87 -15.39 0.84
CA LEU A 665 -41.49 -16.14 -0.25
C LEU A 665 -40.42 -16.66 -1.23
N VAL A 666 -40.32 -17.97 -1.38
CA VAL A 666 -39.51 -18.61 -2.42
C VAL A 666 -40.41 -19.00 -3.59
N ILE A 667 -40.07 -18.53 -4.80
CA ILE A 667 -40.86 -18.74 -6.02
C ILE A 667 -40.13 -19.74 -6.92
N ASP A 668 -40.82 -20.81 -7.31
CA ASP A 668 -40.28 -21.80 -8.23
C ASP A 668 -40.36 -21.32 -9.69
N GLY A 669 -39.24 -21.44 -10.40
CA GLY A 669 -39.11 -21.03 -11.80
C GLY A 669 -39.09 -19.51 -12.01
N PHE A 670 -38.74 -19.10 -13.24
CA PHE A 670 -38.53 -17.69 -13.61
C PHE A 670 -39.68 -17.09 -14.41
N ASP A 671 -40.87 -17.72 -14.42
CA ASP A 671 -42.01 -17.24 -15.18
C ASP A 671 -42.57 -15.94 -14.58
N PRO A 672 -42.57 -14.81 -15.32
CA PRO A 672 -43.03 -13.52 -14.80
C PRO A 672 -44.49 -13.53 -14.32
N SER A 673 -45.36 -14.28 -15.00
CA SER A 673 -46.79 -14.34 -14.66
C SER A 673 -47.02 -15.11 -13.37
N HIS A 674 -46.32 -16.23 -13.19
CA HIS A 674 -46.31 -16.99 -11.96
C HIS A 674 -45.75 -16.15 -10.80
N ALA A 675 -44.61 -15.48 -11.02
CA ALA A 675 -43.95 -14.67 -10.01
C ALA A 675 -44.87 -13.58 -9.45
N ILE A 676 -45.47 -12.74 -10.30
CA ILE A 676 -46.34 -11.65 -9.83
C ILE A 676 -47.60 -12.17 -9.13
N LYS A 677 -48.19 -13.28 -9.61
CA LYS A 677 -49.35 -13.90 -8.96
C LYS A 677 -49.00 -14.44 -7.58
N SER A 678 -47.86 -15.09 -7.44
CA SER A 678 -47.36 -15.62 -6.16
C SER A 678 -47.08 -14.48 -5.16
N ILE A 679 -46.44 -13.40 -5.60
CA ILE A 679 -46.18 -12.21 -4.78
C ILE A 679 -47.49 -11.58 -4.30
N MET A 680 -48.44 -11.33 -5.21
CA MET A 680 -49.73 -10.73 -4.83
C MET A 680 -50.54 -11.62 -3.88
N LYS A 681 -50.48 -12.95 -4.06
CA LYS A 681 -51.13 -13.90 -3.15
C LYS A 681 -50.48 -13.87 -1.76
N PHE A 682 -49.16 -13.83 -1.71
CA PHE A 682 -48.42 -13.77 -0.45
C PHE A 682 -48.71 -12.46 0.31
N TRP A 683 -48.63 -11.32 -0.37
CA TRP A 683 -48.94 -10.02 0.22
C TRP A 683 -50.36 -9.95 0.80
N LYS A 684 -51.36 -10.54 0.12
CA LYS A 684 -52.73 -10.62 0.64
C LYS A 684 -52.87 -11.50 1.88
N ASN A 685 -52.04 -12.52 2.03
CA ASN A 685 -52.09 -13.44 3.17
C ASN A 685 -51.32 -12.92 4.39
N GLU A 686 -50.27 -12.12 4.16
CA GLU A 686 -49.53 -11.39 5.20
C GLU A 686 -50.23 -10.07 5.60
N SER A 687 -51.33 -9.73 4.93
CA SER A 687 -52.18 -8.59 5.31
C SER A 687 -53.02 -9.00 6.52
N PRO A 688 -52.88 -8.33 7.69
CA PRO A 688 -53.57 -8.72 8.92
C PRO A 688 -55.10 -8.66 8.82
#